data_AF-A0A498LEK4-F1
#
_entry.id   AF-A0A498LEK4-F1
#
_cell.length_a   1.000
_cell.length_b   1.000
_cell.length_c   1.000
_cell.angle_alpha   90.00
_cell.angle_beta   90.00
_cell.angle_gamma   90.00
#
_symmetry.space_group_name_H-M   'P 1'
#
loop_
_entity.id
_entity.type
_entity.pdbx_description
1 polymer ?
#
loop_
_entity_poly.entity_id
_entity_poly.type
_entity_poly.pdbx_seq_one_letter_code
_entity_poly.pdbx_strand_id
1 'polypeptide(L)'
;MNGALVQPRPKPQQREQWANKLEFLLAVAGHIIGLGNVWRFPYLCYKNGGGAFFVPYVLFLFTCGIPLFFLETSLGQFTSQGGITCWRKICPLFEGLGYGSQVVVLYTGVYYIIILAWAFLYLFSSFSSELPWASCNNYWNTENCREFSKSNITEYSPEKSSSPVIEFWERRILGLSEGIEQIGNVRWDLALCLLLAWIICYFCVWKGVKSTGKVVYFTATFPYLMLVVLLVRGLTLPGAKNGIIFYLYPDPTRLTDPQVWMDAGSQIFYSYGVCTGVLTALGSYNKYDNNCYSLTSFVAGFAIFSVLGFMADEQGMDISMVAESGPGLAFIAYPRAVALMPLPQLWAIFFFIMIIFLGLDSEFVYHEALVTAISDMYPSFFQIGHRRKFLLLFICAASFLAGLLMVTEGGLYVFQLFDYYACSGMTLLTFAILQSICVGWVYGADRLYDSIEDMIGYRPWPFMKCCWKYLTPAICTGTFIFSLVKYTPLKFNNVYEYPWWGYAIGGFFTLSSTLLVPLWMIYLVGTTPGSMRQVALWPEAWRTGLVRSPFEYPQYYLAEPWQFKVLAIYMFFLICFGLPINGLTLVVTAQHKKLRQPLNFILVNLAVAGTIMVCFGFTVTFYTAINGYFALGPTGCAIEGFMATLGGQIALWSLVVLAIERYIVVCKPMGSFKFSTNHALAGIGFTWIMALSCAAPPLVGWSRYIPEGMQCSCGPDYYTLNPKYSNESYVIYMFVCHFIFPVTVIFFTYGRLVCTVKAAAAQQQDSASTQKAEREVTRMVILMVLGFLVAWTPYASVAAWIFLNRGAAFSAQFMAIPAFFSKTSSIFNPIIYVLLNKQFRSCMLTTLFCGKNPLGDESSTVSTSKTEVSSVSPA
;
A
#
# COMPACT_ATOMS: atom_id res chain seq x y z
N MET A 1 2.11 20.74 38.41
CA MET A 1 2.41 21.32 37.08
C MET A 1 2.02 20.30 36.03
N ASN A 2 1.24 20.75 35.05
CA ASN A 2 0.38 20.02 34.12
C ASN A 2 0.98 18.74 33.50
N GLY A 3 0.38 17.59 33.82
CA GLY A 3 0.49 16.37 33.04
C GLY A 3 -0.39 16.48 31.80
N ALA A 4 0.22 16.80 30.66
CA ALA A 4 -0.44 16.70 29.37
C ALA A 4 -0.65 15.21 29.05
N LEU A 5 -1.89 14.76 29.13
CA LEU A 5 -2.36 13.49 28.59
C LEU A 5 -1.94 13.43 27.12
N VAL A 6 -1.03 12.52 26.79
CA VAL A 6 -0.72 12.14 25.41
C VAL A 6 -2.00 11.55 24.83
N GLN A 7 -2.75 12.36 24.08
CA GLN A 7 -3.91 11.90 23.33
C GLN A 7 -3.46 10.79 22.37
N PRO A 8 -4.13 9.63 22.34
CA PRO A 8 -3.82 8.60 21.36
C PRO A 8 -4.00 9.19 19.96
N ARG A 9 -2.97 9.10 19.12
CA ARG A 9 -3.07 9.55 17.72
C ARG A 9 -4.30 8.86 17.09
N PRO A 10 -5.22 9.62 16.46
CA PRO A 10 -6.37 9.01 15.80
C PRO A 10 -5.86 7.99 14.79
N LYS A 11 -6.34 6.74 14.92
CA LYS A 11 -5.99 5.66 13.97
C LYS A 11 -6.43 6.11 12.57
N PRO A 12 -5.58 5.99 11.53
CA PRO A 12 -6.02 6.25 10.16
C PRO A 12 -7.23 5.37 9.85
N GLN A 13 -8.26 5.99 9.27
CA GLN A 13 -9.50 5.31 8.93
C GLN A 13 -9.20 4.24 7.88
N GLN A 14 -9.69 3.02 8.07
CA GLN A 14 -9.50 1.92 7.12
C GLN A 14 -10.07 2.34 5.75
N ARG A 15 -9.31 2.11 4.66
CA ARG A 15 -9.69 2.52 3.30
C ARG A 15 -11.11 2.03 3.00
N GLU A 16 -11.95 2.92 2.49
CA GLU A 16 -13.30 2.53 2.08
C GLU A 16 -13.22 1.52 0.92
N GLN A 17 -14.26 0.72 0.74
CA GLN A 17 -14.34 -0.26 -0.34
C GLN A 17 -15.68 -0.12 -1.05
N TRP A 18 -15.72 -0.54 -2.31
CA TRP A 18 -16.98 -0.72 -3.04
C TRP A 18 -17.91 -1.66 -2.27
N ALA A 19 -19.22 -1.36 -2.23
CA ALA A 19 -20.14 -2.21 -1.47
C ALA A 19 -20.31 -3.58 -2.14
N ASN A 20 -20.24 -3.63 -3.47
CA ASN A 20 -20.26 -4.86 -4.26
C ASN A 20 -19.47 -4.69 -5.58
N LYS A 21 -19.23 -5.81 -6.28
CA LYS A 21 -18.48 -5.82 -7.55
C LYS A 21 -19.21 -5.06 -8.67
N LEU A 22 -20.54 -5.03 -8.64
CA LEU A 22 -21.36 -4.36 -9.66
C LEU A 22 -21.19 -2.83 -9.62
N GLU A 23 -21.08 -2.24 -8.43
CA GLU A 23 -20.80 -0.81 -8.26
C GLU A 23 -19.47 -0.40 -8.90
N PHE A 24 -18.42 -1.20 -8.68
CA PHE A 24 -17.13 -1.00 -9.35
C PHE A 24 -17.26 -1.11 -10.87
N LEU A 25 -17.90 -2.17 -11.37
CA LEU A 25 -18.05 -2.39 -12.81
C LEU A 25 -18.86 -1.28 -13.49
N LEU A 26 -19.94 -0.81 -12.87
CA LEU A 26 -20.75 0.29 -13.40
C LEU A 26 -20.00 1.62 -13.35
N ALA A 27 -19.24 1.91 -12.29
CA ALA A 27 -18.42 3.11 -12.22
C ALA A 27 -17.32 3.11 -13.30
N VAL A 28 -16.68 1.97 -13.54
CA VAL A 28 -15.71 1.84 -14.62
C VAL A 28 -16.38 1.93 -16.00
N ALA A 29 -17.54 1.31 -16.19
CA ALA A 29 -18.28 1.38 -17.45
C ALA A 29 -18.74 2.81 -17.76
N GLY A 30 -19.27 3.55 -16.77
CA GLY A 30 -19.64 4.95 -16.92
C GLY A 30 -18.46 5.87 -17.23
N HIS A 31 -17.26 5.54 -16.73
CA HIS A 31 -16.04 6.25 -17.12
C HIS A 31 -15.58 5.94 -18.55
N ILE A 32 -15.55 4.66 -18.93
CA ILE A 32 -15.12 4.25 -20.27
C ILE A 32 -16.06 4.80 -21.36
N ILE A 33 -17.34 4.94 -21.01
CA ILE A 33 -18.38 5.39 -21.92
C ILE A 33 -18.69 6.84 -21.60
N GLY A 34 -17.81 7.70 -22.07
CA GLY A 34 -17.98 9.14 -21.98
C GLY A 34 -18.57 9.74 -23.25
N LEU A 35 -18.66 11.06 -23.26
CA LEU A 35 -19.06 11.86 -24.42
C LEU A 35 -18.23 11.60 -25.68
N GLY A 36 -16.96 11.24 -25.52
CA GLY A 36 -16.06 10.88 -26.62
C GLY A 36 -16.55 9.67 -27.43
N ASN A 37 -17.33 8.77 -26.85
CA ASN A 37 -17.90 7.62 -27.54
C ASN A 37 -19.07 8.01 -28.44
N VAL A 38 -19.83 9.05 -28.05
CA VAL A 38 -21.02 9.50 -28.78
C VAL A 38 -20.65 10.48 -29.89
N TRP A 39 -19.74 11.43 -29.64
CA TRP A 39 -19.44 12.47 -30.62
C TRP A 39 -18.12 12.32 -31.37
N ARG A 40 -17.10 11.70 -30.76
CA ARG A 40 -15.71 11.75 -31.28
C ARG A 40 -15.43 10.53 -32.13
N PHE A 41 -15.78 9.36 -31.61
CA PHE A 41 -15.57 8.10 -32.32
C PHE A 41 -16.25 8.07 -33.69
N PRO A 42 -17.53 8.47 -33.85
CA PRO A 42 -18.15 8.45 -35.18
C PRO A 42 -17.47 9.40 -36.17
N TYR A 43 -17.11 10.60 -35.70
CA TYR A 43 -16.37 11.58 -36.49
C TYR A 43 -14.99 11.05 -36.93
N LEU A 44 -14.25 10.39 -36.04
CA LEU A 44 -12.94 9.83 -36.37
C LEU A 44 -13.04 8.69 -37.38
N CYS A 45 -14.03 7.81 -37.26
CA CYS A 45 -14.27 6.77 -38.25
C CYS A 45 -14.51 7.40 -39.63
N TYR A 46 -15.39 8.40 -39.71
CA TYR A 46 -15.65 9.13 -40.94
C TYR A 46 -14.37 9.76 -41.53
N LYS A 47 -13.67 10.58 -40.75
CA LYS A 47 -12.46 11.29 -41.19
C LYS A 47 -11.35 10.33 -41.67
N ASN A 48 -11.29 9.13 -41.11
CA ASN A 48 -10.15 8.23 -41.26
C ASN A 48 -10.45 6.98 -42.11
N GLY A 49 -11.41 7.08 -43.05
CA GLY A 49 -11.66 6.04 -44.05
C GLY A 49 -12.74 5.02 -43.68
N GLY A 50 -13.71 5.45 -42.88
CA GLY A 50 -14.89 4.67 -42.52
C GLY A 50 -14.54 3.35 -41.86
N GLY A 51 -14.98 2.24 -42.47
CA GLY A 51 -14.70 0.89 -42.00
C GLY A 51 -13.21 0.55 -41.88
N ALA A 52 -12.34 1.20 -42.65
CA ALA A 52 -10.89 0.95 -42.59
C ALA A 52 -10.29 1.38 -41.24
N PHE A 53 -10.85 2.41 -40.59
CA PHE A 53 -10.41 2.91 -39.28
C PHE A 53 -10.50 1.85 -38.17
N PHE A 54 -11.39 0.86 -38.30
CA PHE A 54 -11.51 -0.22 -37.31
C PHE A 54 -10.25 -1.09 -37.23
N VAL A 55 -9.45 -1.20 -38.30
CA VAL A 55 -8.21 -2.00 -38.29
C VAL A 55 -7.19 -1.45 -37.26
N PRO A 56 -6.73 -0.18 -37.37
CA PRO A 56 -5.82 0.38 -36.37
C PRO A 56 -6.50 0.48 -34.99
N TYR A 57 -7.79 0.80 -34.94
CA TYR A 57 -8.53 0.90 -33.67
C TYR A 57 -8.55 -0.42 -32.89
N VAL A 58 -8.89 -1.53 -33.55
CA VAL A 58 -8.89 -2.88 -32.94
C VAL A 58 -7.47 -3.32 -32.57
N LEU A 59 -6.47 -2.97 -33.38
CA LEU A 59 -5.08 -3.24 -33.01
C LEU A 59 -4.73 -2.55 -31.68
N PHE A 60 -4.91 -1.23 -31.59
CA PHE A 60 -4.64 -0.48 -30.36
C PHE A 60 -5.45 -0.97 -29.16
N LEU A 61 -6.69 -1.40 -29.37
CA LEU A 61 -7.54 -1.97 -28.33
C LEU A 61 -6.88 -3.21 -27.69
N PHE A 62 -6.45 -4.17 -28.50
CA PHE A 62 -5.89 -5.43 -28.00
C PHE A 62 -4.43 -5.31 -27.57
N THR A 63 -3.63 -4.46 -28.21
CA THR A 63 -2.20 -4.35 -27.92
C THR A 63 -1.88 -3.30 -26.87
N CYS A 64 -2.74 -2.29 -26.66
CA CYS A 64 -2.48 -1.16 -25.77
C CYS A 64 -3.62 -0.93 -24.76
N GLY A 65 -4.86 -0.74 -25.21
CA GLY A 65 -6.00 -0.39 -24.36
C GLY A 65 -6.29 -1.41 -23.25
N ILE A 66 -6.64 -2.64 -23.63
CA ILE A 66 -6.95 -3.72 -22.67
C ILE A 66 -5.75 -4.04 -21.76
N PRO A 67 -4.51 -4.20 -22.28
CA PRO A 67 -3.36 -4.43 -21.43
C PRO A 67 -3.11 -3.32 -20.41
N LEU A 68 -3.14 -2.04 -20.82
CA LEU A 68 -2.89 -0.92 -19.91
C LEU A 68 -4.02 -0.75 -18.89
N PHE A 69 -5.27 -0.97 -19.30
CA PHE A 69 -6.42 -0.98 -18.41
C PHE A 69 -6.26 -2.03 -17.31
N PHE A 70 -5.87 -3.25 -17.68
CA PHE A 70 -5.65 -4.33 -16.73
C PHE A 70 -4.46 -4.03 -15.80
N LEU A 71 -3.40 -3.44 -16.34
CA LEU A 71 -2.22 -3.03 -15.58
C LEU A 71 -2.56 -1.98 -14.51
N GLU A 72 -3.29 -0.91 -14.84
CA GLU A 72 -3.63 0.13 -13.86
C GLU A 72 -4.59 -0.36 -12.78
N THR A 73 -5.61 -1.13 -13.19
CA THR A 73 -6.60 -1.67 -12.27
C THR A 73 -5.94 -2.65 -11.27
N SER A 74 -5.05 -3.52 -11.77
CA SER A 74 -4.31 -4.47 -10.92
C SER A 74 -3.30 -3.78 -10.01
N LEU A 75 -2.57 -2.77 -10.49
CA LEU A 75 -1.63 -1.98 -9.67
C LEU A 75 -2.37 -1.21 -8.54
N GLY A 76 -3.51 -0.60 -8.86
CA GLY A 76 -4.35 0.08 -7.89
C GLY A 76 -4.83 -0.88 -6.79
N GLN A 77 -5.40 -2.02 -7.19
CA GLN A 77 -5.90 -3.03 -6.27
C GLN A 77 -4.79 -3.61 -5.38
N PHE A 78 -3.65 -3.96 -5.97
CA PHE A 78 -2.50 -4.52 -5.26
C PHE A 78 -1.94 -3.56 -4.22
N THR A 79 -1.75 -2.28 -4.58
CA THR A 79 -1.14 -1.29 -3.67
C THR A 79 -2.14 -0.71 -2.67
N SER A 80 -3.45 -0.82 -2.96
CA SER A 80 -4.55 -0.20 -2.21
C SER A 80 -4.29 1.30 -1.98
N GLN A 81 -3.76 1.98 -2.99
CA GLN A 81 -3.33 3.39 -2.97
C GLN A 81 -3.64 4.11 -4.28
N GLY A 82 -3.82 5.43 -4.23
CA GLY A 82 -4.03 6.29 -5.39
C GLY A 82 -2.80 6.41 -6.29
N GLY A 83 -2.95 7.09 -7.43
CA GLY A 83 -1.95 7.09 -8.52
C GLY A 83 -0.52 7.44 -8.08
N ILE A 84 -0.32 8.51 -7.32
CA ILE A 84 1.02 8.96 -6.88
C ILE A 84 1.69 7.96 -5.94
N THR A 85 0.97 7.56 -4.89
CA THR A 85 1.50 6.67 -3.84
C THR A 85 1.66 5.23 -4.34
N CYS A 86 0.83 4.80 -5.31
CA CYS A 86 1.01 3.56 -6.06
C CYS A 86 2.38 3.54 -6.77
N TRP A 87 2.69 4.56 -7.58
CA TRP A 87 3.99 4.63 -8.26
C TRP A 87 5.17 4.73 -7.29
N ARG A 88 5.01 5.44 -6.16
CA ARG A 88 6.01 5.47 -5.09
C ARG A 88 6.34 4.07 -4.53
N LYS A 89 5.34 3.19 -4.39
CA LYS A 89 5.54 1.81 -3.91
C LYS A 89 6.11 0.88 -4.98
N ILE A 90 5.69 1.04 -6.23
CA ILE A 90 6.10 0.15 -7.33
C ILE A 90 7.49 0.51 -7.83
N CYS A 91 7.71 1.78 -8.19
CA CYS A 91 9.00 2.26 -8.67
C CYS A 91 9.15 3.76 -8.34
N PRO A 92 9.84 4.11 -7.23
CA PRO A 92 10.01 5.50 -6.80
C PRO A 92 10.61 6.42 -7.88
N LEU A 93 11.47 5.88 -8.74
CA LEU A 93 12.07 6.62 -9.86
C LEU A 93 11.01 7.13 -10.85
N PHE A 94 9.95 6.37 -11.04
CA PHE A 94 8.82 6.72 -11.91
C PHE A 94 7.65 7.35 -11.14
N GLU A 95 7.82 7.78 -9.89
CA GLU A 95 6.77 8.48 -9.13
C GLU A 95 6.27 9.75 -9.84
N GLY A 96 7.10 10.37 -10.70
CA GLY A 96 6.69 11.45 -11.58
C GLY A 96 5.54 11.10 -12.56
N LEU A 97 5.35 9.81 -12.92
CA LEU A 97 4.16 9.35 -13.67
C LEU A 97 2.88 9.63 -12.88
N GLY A 98 2.94 9.43 -11.56
CA GLY A 98 1.85 9.75 -10.66
C GLY A 98 1.50 11.23 -10.72
N TYR A 99 2.46 12.11 -10.48
CA TYR A 99 2.21 13.56 -10.51
C TYR A 99 1.73 14.04 -11.89
N GLY A 100 2.38 13.58 -12.97
CA GLY A 100 1.99 13.92 -14.35
C GLY A 100 0.56 13.49 -14.67
N SER A 101 0.18 12.27 -14.29
CA SER A 101 -1.19 11.77 -14.48
C SER A 101 -2.24 12.60 -13.73
N GLN A 102 -1.94 13.07 -12.52
CA GLN A 102 -2.86 13.93 -11.76
C GLN A 102 -3.04 15.32 -12.38
N VAL A 103 -1.99 15.86 -13.01
CA VAL A 103 -2.09 17.12 -13.78
C VAL A 103 -3.02 16.93 -14.99
N VAL A 104 -2.88 15.82 -15.71
CA VAL A 104 -3.77 15.48 -16.83
C VAL A 104 -5.22 15.34 -16.35
N VAL A 105 -5.46 14.63 -15.25
CA VAL A 105 -6.80 14.48 -14.65
C VAL A 105 -7.39 15.83 -14.24
N LEU A 106 -6.59 16.70 -13.63
CA LEU A 106 -7.03 18.05 -13.25
C LEU A 106 -7.44 18.87 -14.48
N TYR A 107 -6.59 18.89 -15.52
CA TYR A 107 -6.92 19.59 -16.76
C TYR A 107 -8.18 18.99 -17.40
N THR A 108 -8.29 17.66 -17.44
CA THR A 108 -9.45 16.96 -17.99
C THR A 108 -10.73 17.37 -17.29
N GLY A 109 -10.79 17.29 -15.95
CA GLY A 109 -12.01 17.67 -15.21
C GLY A 109 -12.39 19.14 -15.40
N VAL A 110 -11.41 20.05 -15.45
CA VAL A 110 -11.68 21.50 -15.61
C VAL A 110 -12.36 21.82 -16.95
N TYR A 111 -11.93 21.22 -18.06
CA TYR A 111 -12.53 21.50 -19.38
C TYR A 111 -13.73 20.61 -19.69
N TYR A 112 -13.71 19.35 -19.26
CA TYR A 112 -14.75 18.38 -19.59
C TYR A 112 -16.11 18.77 -19.01
N ILE A 113 -16.13 19.33 -17.79
CA ILE A 113 -17.38 19.77 -17.15
C ILE A 113 -18.07 20.93 -17.89
N ILE A 114 -17.35 21.70 -18.71
CA ILE A 114 -17.92 22.78 -19.53
C ILE A 114 -18.98 22.22 -20.49
N ILE A 115 -18.79 20.98 -20.95
CA ILE A 115 -19.73 20.30 -21.83
C ILE A 115 -21.07 20.05 -21.13
N LEU A 116 -21.03 19.72 -19.84
CA LEU A 116 -22.27 19.58 -19.05
C LEU A 116 -22.99 20.91 -18.94
N ALA A 117 -22.26 22.04 -18.81
CA ALA A 117 -22.87 23.37 -18.79
C ALA A 117 -23.63 23.67 -20.10
N TRP A 118 -23.03 23.34 -21.26
CA TRP A 118 -23.72 23.43 -22.54
C TRP A 118 -24.96 22.53 -22.59
N ALA A 119 -24.83 21.27 -22.15
CA ALA A 119 -25.94 20.32 -22.13
C ALA A 119 -27.09 20.74 -21.22
N PHE A 120 -26.81 21.31 -20.05
CA PHE A 120 -27.83 21.89 -19.17
C PHE A 120 -28.56 23.06 -19.83
N LEU A 121 -27.84 23.97 -20.50
CA LEU A 121 -28.47 25.09 -21.17
C LEU A 121 -29.37 24.64 -22.33
N TYR A 122 -28.94 23.63 -23.11
CA TYR A 122 -29.76 23.01 -24.14
C TYR A 122 -30.97 22.26 -23.57
N LEU A 123 -30.79 21.56 -22.44
CA LEU A 123 -31.89 20.89 -21.73
C LEU A 123 -32.95 21.91 -21.31
N PHE A 124 -32.54 23.02 -20.67
CA PHE A 124 -33.47 24.08 -20.28
C PHE A 124 -34.16 24.73 -21.48
N SER A 125 -33.43 24.93 -22.58
CA SER A 125 -33.97 25.46 -23.84
C SER A 125 -34.96 24.51 -24.52
N SER A 126 -34.88 23.20 -24.22
CA SER A 126 -35.79 22.17 -24.76
C SER A 126 -37.21 22.25 -24.18
N PHE A 127 -37.42 22.92 -23.04
CA PHE A 127 -38.74 23.13 -22.43
C PHE A 127 -39.48 24.32 -23.04
N SER A 128 -39.49 24.40 -24.37
CA SER A 128 -40.16 25.44 -25.15
C SER A 128 -41.19 24.81 -26.09
N SER A 129 -42.26 25.55 -26.44
CA SER A 129 -43.31 25.05 -27.33
C SER A 129 -42.76 24.73 -28.73
N GLU A 130 -41.86 25.58 -29.23
CA GLU A 130 -41.04 25.31 -30.40
C GLU A 130 -39.58 25.28 -29.97
N LEU A 131 -38.78 24.37 -30.54
CA LEU A 131 -37.36 24.30 -30.19
C LEU A 131 -36.64 25.56 -30.71
N PRO A 132 -35.83 26.26 -29.89
CA PRO A 132 -35.20 27.52 -30.28
C PRO A 132 -34.26 27.44 -31.49
N TRP A 133 -33.75 26.25 -31.81
CA TRP A 133 -32.89 25.99 -32.97
C TRP A 133 -33.65 25.45 -34.19
N ALA A 134 -34.99 25.36 -34.15
CA ALA A 134 -35.80 24.89 -35.27
C ALA A 134 -36.15 25.99 -36.27
N SER A 135 -36.22 27.25 -35.84
CA SER A 135 -36.64 28.40 -36.65
C SER A 135 -35.56 29.49 -36.71
N CYS A 136 -35.61 30.32 -37.75
CA CYS A 136 -34.76 31.52 -37.90
C CYS A 136 -35.40 32.78 -37.29
N ASN A 137 -36.56 32.67 -36.65
CA ASN A 137 -37.34 33.80 -36.13
C ASN A 137 -37.00 34.14 -34.67
N ASN A 138 -35.72 34.31 -34.36
CA ASN A 138 -35.25 34.65 -33.02
C ASN A 138 -34.34 35.89 -33.02
N TYR A 139 -34.22 36.56 -31.88
CA TYR A 139 -33.45 37.81 -31.77
C TYR A 139 -31.95 37.67 -32.04
N TRP A 140 -31.40 36.46 -31.99
CA TRP A 140 -29.99 36.17 -32.27
C TRP A 140 -29.72 35.83 -33.74
N ASN A 141 -30.77 35.60 -34.54
CA ASN A 141 -30.62 35.18 -35.93
C ASN A 141 -30.27 36.35 -36.86
N THR A 142 -29.56 36.05 -37.96
CA THR A 142 -29.26 37.02 -39.01
C THR A 142 -30.21 36.91 -40.20
N GLU A 143 -30.21 37.94 -41.06
CA GLU A 143 -30.94 37.91 -42.34
C GLU A 143 -30.47 36.78 -43.29
N ASN A 144 -29.25 36.26 -43.06
CA ASN A 144 -28.65 35.16 -43.82
C ASN A 144 -29.10 33.78 -43.30
N CYS A 145 -29.82 33.71 -42.18
CA CYS A 145 -30.38 32.47 -41.66
C CYS A 145 -31.45 31.94 -42.61
N ARG A 146 -31.34 30.65 -42.97
CA ARG A 146 -32.33 29.96 -43.80
C ARG A 146 -32.83 28.70 -43.12
N GLU A 147 -34.15 28.60 -43.00
CA GLU A 147 -34.82 27.38 -42.55
C GLU A 147 -34.78 26.31 -43.64
N PHE A 148 -34.78 25.04 -43.22
CA PHE A 148 -34.70 23.91 -44.13
C PHE A 148 -36.08 23.62 -44.75
N SER A 149 -36.42 24.27 -45.87
CA SER A 149 -37.68 24.01 -46.58
C SER A 149 -37.54 22.93 -47.65
N LYS A 150 -38.52 22.02 -47.74
CA LYS A 150 -38.62 20.94 -48.74
C LYS A 150 -39.09 21.40 -50.14
N SER A 151 -39.22 22.71 -50.41
CA SER A 151 -39.81 23.22 -51.65
C SER A 151 -38.89 24.13 -52.47
N ASN A 152 -38.65 23.70 -53.72
CA ASN A 152 -38.11 24.39 -54.91
C ASN A 152 -36.61 24.78 -54.92
N ILE A 153 -35.84 23.89 -55.54
CA ILE A 153 -34.39 23.97 -55.84
C ILE A 153 -34.11 24.92 -57.03
N THR A 154 -34.54 26.19 -56.96
CA THR A 154 -34.29 27.12 -58.09
C THR A 154 -33.58 28.43 -57.74
N GLU A 155 -33.11 28.62 -56.52
CA GLU A 155 -32.26 29.78 -56.17
C GLU A 155 -31.26 29.40 -55.07
N TYR A 156 -30.27 28.59 -55.41
CA TYR A 156 -29.20 28.23 -54.48
C TYR A 156 -27.95 29.05 -54.82
N SER A 157 -27.73 30.13 -54.06
CA SER A 157 -26.43 30.81 -54.02
C SER A 157 -25.68 30.27 -52.77
N PRO A 158 -24.67 29.38 -52.92
CA PRO A 158 -24.22 28.51 -51.83
C PRO A 158 -23.30 29.15 -50.78
N GLU A 159 -22.81 30.39 -50.99
CA GLU A 159 -21.62 30.84 -50.27
C GLU A 159 -21.86 31.69 -49.01
N LYS A 160 -23.11 32.05 -48.66
CA LYS A 160 -23.38 32.95 -47.51
C LYS A 160 -24.56 32.58 -46.59
N SER A 161 -25.23 31.46 -46.77
CA SER A 161 -26.39 31.07 -45.94
C SER A 161 -26.01 30.25 -44.72
N SER A 162 -26.45 30.66 -43.52
CA SER A 162 -26.28 29.96 -42.24
C SER A 162 -27.55 29.19 -41.85
N SER A 163 -27.42 28.15 -41.03
CA SER A 163 -28.57 27.37 -40.51
C SER A 163 -29.00 27.86 -39.11
N PRO A 164 -30.28 27.72 -38.73
CA PRO A 164 -30.76 28.18 -37.43
C PRO A 164 -30.05 27.51 -36.24
N VAL A 165 -29.60 26.26 -36.40
CA VAL A 165 -28.89 25.51 -35.37
C VAL A 165 -27.45 26.03 -35.17
N ILE A 166 -26.75 26.36 -36.26
CA ILE A 166 -25.40 26.95 -36.19
C ILE A 166 -25.48 28.32 -35.51
N GLU A 167 -26.43 29.17 -35.91
CA GLU A 167 -26.58 30.49 -35.29
C GLU A 167 -27.02 30.39 -33.82
N PHE A 168 -27.86 29.41 -33.46
CA PHE A 168 -28.19 29.14 -32.07
C PHE A 168 -26.95 28.78 -31.24
N TRP A 169 -26.10 27.87 -31.75
CA TRP A 169 -24.85 27.48 -31.10
C TRP A 169 -23.85 28.63 -30.98
N GLU A 170 -23.51 29.27 -32.10
CA GLU A 170 -22.46 30.29 -32.14
C GLU A 170 -22.89 31.60 -31.49
N ARG A 171 -24.12 32.07 -31.72
CA ARG A 171 -24.54 33.41 -31.29
C ARG A 171 -25.32 33.41 -29.98
N ARG A 172 -26.23 32.45 -29.77
CA ARG A 172 -27.07 32.41 -28.55
C ARG A 172 -26.39 31.71 -27.38
N ILE A 173 -25.89 30.49 -27.61
CA ILE A 173 -25.26 29.67 -26.58
C ILE A 173 -23.89 30.25 -26.23
N LEU A 174 -22.96 30.26 -27.20
CA LEU A 174 -21.58 30.69 -26.96
C LEU A 174 -21.42 32.21 -26.96
N GLY A 175 -22.05 32.91 -27.91
CA GLY A 175 -21.73 34.32 -28.18
C GLY A 175 -20.30 34.44 -28.71
N LEU A 176 -19.94 33.60 -29.68
CA LEU A 176 -18.55 33.38 -30.11
C LEU A 176 -17.88 34.68 -30.57
N SER A 177 -16.71 34.98 -30.00
CA SER A 177 -15.89 36.12 -30.40
C SER A 177 -15.07 35.82 -31.67
N GLU A 178 -14.49 36.87 -32.27
CA GLU A 178 -13.67 36.74 -33.49
C GLU A 178 -12.38 35.91 -33.28
N GLY A 179 -11.88 35.80 -32.05
CA GLY A 179 -10.64 35.09 -31.74
C GLY A 179 -10.32 35.05 -30.25
N ILE A 180 -9.29 34.28 -29.89
CA ILE A 180 -8.84 34.12 -28.50
C ILE A 180 -8.26 35.43 -27.91
N GLU A 181 -7.82 36.37 -28.74
CA GLU A 181 -7.37 37.69 -28.32
C GLU A 181 -8.50 38.53 -27.70
N GLN A 182 -9.73 38.25 -28.10
CA GLN A 182 -10.94 38.93 -27.63
C GLN A 182 -11.78 37.95 -26.81
N ILE A 183 -11.41 37.74 -25.55
CA ILE A 183 -12.10 36.81 -24.64
C ILE A 183 -13.56 37.21 -24.39
N GLY A 184 -13.88 38.50 -24.48
CA GLY A 184 -15.23 39.03 -24.31
C GLY A 184 -15.75 38.89 -22.87
N ASN A 185 -17.08 38.96 -22.71
CA ASN A 185 -17.74 38.87 -21.40
C ASN A 185 -18.06 37.43 -21.00
N VAL A 186 -18.24 37.19 -19.70
CA VAL A 186 -18.72 35.91 -19.17
C VAL A 186 -20.20 35.73 -19.52
N ARG A 187 -20.56 34.59 -20.12
CA ARG A 187 -21.95 34.23 -20.40
C ARG A 187 -22.62 33.71 -19.13
N TRP A 188 -23.35 34.58 -18.43
CA TRP A 188 -23.94 34.26 -17.11
C TRP A 188 -24.89 33.05 -17.12
N ASP A 189 -25.67 32.85 -18.19
CA ASP A 189 -26.52 31.68 -18.35
C ASP A 189 -25.71 30.37 -18.25
N LEU A 190 -24.58 30.32 -18.97
CA LEU A 190 -23.66 29.19 -18.96
C LEU A 190 -22.90 29.09 -17.63
N ALA A 191 -22.53 30.21 -17.02
CA ALA A 191 -21.84 30.21 -15.73
C ALA A 191 -22.72 29.62 -14.61
N LEU A 192 -24.03 29.90 -14.64
CA LEU A 192 -25.01 29.29 -13.73
C LEU A 192 -25.18 27.79 -14.00
N CYS A 193 -25.22 27.38 -15.28
CA CYS A 193 -25.26 25.96 -15.66
C CYS A 193 -23.99 25.22 -15.23
N LEU A 194 -22.83 25.86 -15.35
CA LEU A 194 -21.55 25.34 -14.87
C LEU A 194 -21.54 25.19 -13.34
N LEU A 195 -22.04 26.19 -12.61
CA LEU A 195 -22.19 26.11 -11.16
C LEU A 195 -23.10 24.95 -10.75
N LEU A 196 -24.23 24.77 -11.46
CA LEU A 196 -25.13 23.64 -11.24
C LEU A 196 -24.43 22.30 -11.46
N ALA A 197 -23.67 22.16 -12.55
CA ALA A 197 -22.91 20.94 -12.84
C ALA A 197 -21.92 20.61 -11.72
N TRP A 198 -21.20 21.61 -11.20
CA TRP A 198 -20.27 21.46 -10.07
C TRP A 198 -20.96 21.06 -8.77
N ILE A 199 -22.11 21.66 -8.47
CA ILE A 199 -22.91 21.31 -7.28
C ILE A 199 -23.34 19.83 -7.34
N ILE A 200 -23.83 19.39 -8.50
CA ILE A 200 -24.25 18.00 -8.70
C ILE A 200 -23.03 17.06 -8.57
N CYS A 201 -21.92 17.37 -9.23
CA CYS A 201 -20.68 16.59 -9.16
C CYS A 201 -20.17 16.44 -7.70
N TYR A 202 -20.15 17.55 -6.95
CA TYR A 202 -19.75 17.54 -5.54
C TYR A 202 -20.60 16.57 -4.70
N PHE A 203 -21.93 16.63 -4.81
CA PHE A 203 -22.82 15.75 -4.05
C PHE A 203 -22.78 14.29 -4.52
N CYS A 204 -22.40 14.02 -5.77
CA CYS A 204 -22.17 12.65 -6.23
C CYS A 204 -20.94 12.02 -5.54
N VAL A 205 -19.86 12.80 -5.34
CA VAL A 205 -18.55 12.32 -4.82
C VAL A 205 -18.35 12.53 -3.31
N TRP A 206 -19.16 13.36 -2.65
CA TRP A 206 -18.89 13.82 -1.27
C TRP A 206 -18.72 12.72 -0.19
N LYS A 207 -19.28 11.52 -0.37
CA LYS A 207 -19.06 10.35 0.52
C LYS A 207 -18.16 9.28 -0.14
N GLY A 208 -17.35 9.67 -1.12
CA GLY A 208 -16.48 8.80 -1.89
C GLY A 208 -17.26 7.72 -2.64
N VAL A 209 -16.60 6.56 -2.81
CA VAL A 209 -17.14 5.39 -3.52
C VAL A 209 -18.49 4.90 -3.01
N LYS A 210 -18.88 5.21 -1.76
CA LYS A 210 -20.21 4.86 -1.21
C LYS A 210 -21.36 5.67 -1.79
N SER A 211 -21.11 6.93 -2.18
CA SER A 211 -22.11 7.76 -2.87
C SER A 211 -22.05 7.50 -4.35
N THR A 212 -20.84 7.57 -4.92
CA THR A 212 -20.58 7.30 -6.33
C THR A 212 -21.14 5.97 -6.79
N GLY A 213 -20.88 4.88 -6.05
CA GLY A 213 -21.39 3.54 -6.36
C GLY A 213 -22.92 3.44 -6.39
N LYS A 214 -23.65 4.33 -5.70
CA LYS A 214 -25.13 4.37 -5.75
C LYS A 214 -25.66 5.17 -6.92
N VAL A 215 -25.01 6.29 -7.23
CA VAL A 215 -25.42 7.19 -8.33
C VAL A 215 -25.29 6.46 -9.68
N VAL A 216 -24.20 5.71 -9.88
CA VAL A 216 -23.89 5.01 -11.14
C VAL A 216 -24.92 3.95 -11.56
N TYR A 217 -25.74 3.44 -10.64
CA TYR A 217 -26.83 2.52 -11.03
C TYR A 217 -27.80 3.17 -12.00
N PHE A 218 -28.04 4.48 -11.87
CA PHE A 218 -28.93 5.21 -12.73
C PHE A 218 -28.18 5.93 -13.84
N THR A 219 -27.12 6.67 -13.48
CA THR A 219 -26.40 7.52 -14.43
C THR A 219 -25.65 6.71 -15.49
N ALA A 220 -25.12 5.53 -15.13
CA ALA A 220 -24.44 4.68 -16.11
C ALA A 220 -25.43 3.87 -16.95
N THR A 221 -26.58 3.45 -16.42
CA THR A 221 -27.51 2.55 -17.14
C THR A 221 -28.47 3.29 -18.08
N PHE A 222 -28.92 4.49 -17.71
CA PHE A 222 -29.85 5.28 -18.51
C PHE A 222 -29.33 5.59 -19.92
N PRO A 223 -28.06 5.99 -20.12
CA PRO A 223 -27.51 6.18 -21.45
C PRO A 223 -27.59 4.93 -22.33
N TYR A 224 -27.37 3.72 -21.82
CA TYR A 224 -27.51 2.51 -22.64
C TYR A 224 -28.95 2.30 -23.10
N LEU A 225 -29.91 2.48 -22.19
CA LEU A 225 -31.31 2.40 -22.54
C LEU A 225 -31.66 3.42 -23.62
N MET A 226 -31.20 4.66 -23.46
CA MET A 226 -31.44 5.71 -24.44
C MET A 226 -30.74 5.46 -25.77
N LEU A 227 -29.51 4.96 -25.78
CA LEU A 227 -28.81 4.57 -27.01
C LEU A 227 -29.58 3.49 -27.75
N VAL A 228 -30.11 2.47 -27.06
CA VAL A 228 -30.96 1.43 -27.68
C VAL A 228 -32.26 2.02 -28.24
N VAL A 229 -32.91 2.92 -27.51
CA VAL A 229 -34.16 3.58 -27.97
C VAL A 229 -33.89 4.48 -29.19
N LEU A 230 -32.85 5.30 -29.14
CA LEU A 230 -32.45 6.18 -30.24
C LEU A 230 -31.99 5.38 -31.46
N LEU A 231 -31.39 4.22 -31.24
CA LEU A 231 -31.02 3.30 -32.30
C LEU A 231 -32.24 2.70 -32.98
N VAL A 232 -33.18 2.11 -32.22
CA VAL A 232 -34.43 1.59 -32.79
C VAL A 232 -35.18 2.69 -33.54
N ARG A 233 -35.21 3.91 -33.00
CA ARG A 233 -35.84 5.04 -33.67
C ARG A 233 -35.08 5.44 -34.94
N GLY A 234 -33.76 5.55 -34.86
CA GLY A 234 -32.85 5.81 -35.98
C GLY A 234 -33.22 4.91 -37.14
N LEU A 235 -33.13 3.58 -36.93
CA LEU A 235 -33.40 2.50 -37.90
C LEU A 235 -34.76 2.53 -38.58
N THR A 236 -35.72 3.26 -38.00
CA THR A 236 -37.07 3.42 -38.58
C THR A 236 -37.21 4.67 -39.44
N LEU A 237 -36.18 5.52 -39.53
CA LEU A 237 -36.20 6.76 -40.32
C LEU A 237 -35.88 6.48 -41.80
N PRO A 238 -36.50 7.22 -42.73
CA PRO A 238 -36.19 7.07 -44.15
C PRO A 238 -34.77 7.56 -44.46
N GLY A 239 -33.97 6.77 -45.16
CA GLY A 239 -32.60 7.13 -45.59
C GLY A 239 -31.47 6.52 -44.74
N ALA A 240 -31.82 5.99 -43.56
CA ALA A 240 -31.21 4.87 -42.84
C ALA A 240 -30.00 4.20 -43.54
N LYS A 241 -30.31 3.25 -44.44
CA LYS A 241 -29.39 2.43 -45.26
C LYS A 241 -28.23 3.16 -45.91
N ASN A 242 -28.42 4.39 -46.34
CA ASN A 242 -27.35 5.12 -47.02
C ASN A 242 -26.32 5.64 -46.01
N GLY A 243 -26.75 6.10 -44.83
CA GLY A 243 -25.83 6.44 -43.75
C GLY A 243 -24.88 5.30 -43.40
N ILE A 244 -25.39 4.06 -43.46
CA ILE A 244 -24.73 2.84 -42.98
C ILE A 244 -23.53 2.57 -43.84
N ILE A 245 -23.83 2.56 -45.12
CA ILE A 245 -22.89 2.31 -46.17
C ILE A 245 -21.84 3.42 -46.13
N PHE A 246 -22.21 4.69 -46.00
CA PHE A 246 -21.24 5.79 -45.96
C PHE A 246 -20.29 5.76 -44.75
N TYR A 247 -20.76 5.36 -43.57
CA TYR A 247 -19.88 5.26 -42.40
C TYR A 247 -18.98 4.02 -42.44
N LEU A 248 -19.52 2.86 -42.85
CA LEU A 248 -18.78 1.59 -42.84
C LEU A 248 -17.99 1.32 -44.13
N TYR A 249 -18.19 2.11 -45.20
CA TYR A 249 -17.47 1.90 -46.45
C TYR A 249 -15.95 2.00 -46.19
N PRO A 250 -15.19 0.92 -46.38
CA PRO A 250 -13.77 0.94 -46.08
C PRO A 250 -13.03 1.65 -47.22
N ASP A 251 -12.27 2.68 -46.90
CA ASP A 251 -11.26 3.26 -47.79
C ASP A 251 -9.85 2.84 -47.31
N PRO A 252 -9.27 1.78 -47.90
CA PRO A 252 -7.96 1.28 -47.47
C PRO A 252 -6.82 2.27 -47.71
N THR A 253 -6.99 3.26 -48.60
CA THR A 253 -5.94 4.24 -48.90
C THR A 253 -5.63 5.10 -47.68
N ARG A 254 -6.62 5.36 -46.82
CA ARG A 254 -6.47 6.10 -45.57
C ARG A 254 -5.56 5.40 -44.56
N LEU A 255 -5.39 4.07 -44.62
CA LEU A 255 -4.48 3.33 -43.73
C LEU A 255 -3.00 3.69 -43.95
N THR A 256 -2.66 4.26 -45.11
CA THR A 256 -1.32 4.77 -45.39
C THR A 256 -1.02 6.09 -44.67
N ASP A 257 -2.06 6.81 -44.22
CA ASP A 257 -1.92 8.07 -43.51
C ASP A 257 -1.61 7.80 -42.02
N PRO A 258 -0.44 8.24 -41.50
CA PRO A 258 -0.09 8.06 -40.09
C PRO A 258 -1.07 8.74 -39.12
N GLN A 259 -1.78 9.79 -39.54
CA GLN A 259 -2.77 10.46 -38.70
C GLN A 259 -3.90 9.52 -38.28
N VAL A 260 -4.23 8.55 -39.13
CA VAL A 260 -5.27 7.54 -38.86
C VAL A 260 -4.89 6.66 -37.66
N TRP A 261 -3.62 6.27 -37.56
CA TRP A 261 -3.08 5.48 -36.45
C TRP A 261 -3.00 6.30 -35.15
N MET A 262 -2.62 7.56 -35.26
CA MET A 262 -2.61 8.51 -34.15
C MET A 262 -4.00 8.75 -33.57
N ASP A 263 -4.97 9.01 -34.44
CA ASP A 263 -6.38 9.24 -34.06
C ASP A 263 -6.96 7.99 -33.40
N ALA A 264 -6.65 6.78 -33.93
CA ALA A 264 -7.07 5.51 -33.35
C ALA A 264 -6.49 5.26 -31.94
N GLY A 265 -5.16 5.41 -31.78
CA GLY A 265 -4.50 5.22 -30.49
C GLY A 265 -4.97 6.24 -29.44
N SER A 266 -5.08 7.51 -29.83
CA SER A 266 -5.56 8.59 -28.96
C SER A 266 -7.00 8.35 -28.50
N GLN A 267 -7.87 7.88 -29.40
CA GLN A 267 -9.25 7.55 -29.07
C GLN A 267 -9.33 6.38 -28.07
N ILE A 268 -8.51 5.34 -28.23
CA ILE A 268 -8.46 4.23 -27.28
C ILE A 268 -8.00 4.70 -25.91
N PHE A 269 -6.93 5.50 -25.84
CA PHE A 269 -6.41 5.98 -24.55
C PHE A 269 -7.36 6.91 -23.83
N TYR A 270 -7.96 7.84 -24.58
CA TYR A 270 -8.95 8.75 -24.03
C TYR A 270 -10.24 8.02 -23.61
N SER A 271 -10.75 7.10 -24.43
CA SER A 271 -11.99 6.37 -24.12
C SER A 271 -11.82 5.38 -22.97
N TYR A 272 -10.71 4.66 -22.88
CA TYR A 272 -10.48 3.74 -21.75
C TYR A 272 -10.01 4.46 -20.48
N GLY A 273 -9.66 5.75 -20.57
CA GLY A 273 -9.11 6.52 -19.46
C GLY A 273 -7.75 6.02 -18.96
N VAL A 274 -7.01 5.26 -19.79
CA VAL A 274 -5.70 4.71 -19.42
C VAL A 274 -4.63 5.80 -19.42
N CYS A 275 -3.58 5.61 -18.63
CA CYS A 275 -2.49 6.55 -18.40
C CYS A 275 -2.89 7.83 -17.66
N THR A 276 -4.14 7.95 -17.20
CA THR A 276 -4.62 9.10 -16.40
C THR A 276 -4.54 8.85 -14.89
N GLY A 277 -4.32 7.60 -14.46
CA GLY A 277 -4.27 7.22 -13.04
C GLY A 277 -5.65 7.09 -12.37
N VAL A 278 -6.73 7.33 -13.13
CA VAL A 278 -8.12 7.09 -12.74
C VAL A 278 -8.36 5.61 -12.38
N LEU A 279 -7.94 4.69 -13.26
CA LEU A 279 -8.18 3.26 -13.06
C LEU A 279 -7.41 2.73 -11.85
N THR A 280 -6.21 3.25 -11.61
CA THR A 280 -5.44 2.99 -10.39
C THR A 280 -6.22 3.44 -9.14
N ALA A 281 -6.84 4.62 -9.16
CA ALA A 281 -7.65 5.09 -8.05
C ALA A 281 -8.92 4.24 -7.85
N LEU A 282 -9.67 3.92 -8.90
CA LEU A 282 -10.88 3.08 -8.77
C LEU A 282 -10.54 1.65 -8.31
N GLY A 283 -9.46 1.07 -8.86
CA GLY A 283 -8.97 -0.25 -8.48
C GLY A 283 -8.48 -0.32 -7.03
N SER A 284 -7.95 0.78 -6.48
CA SER A 284 -7.49 0.84 -5.09
C SER A 284 -8.59 0.65 -4.04
N TYR A 285 -9.85 0.85 -4.42
CA TYR A 285 -11.02 0.63 -3.57
C TYR A 285 -11.59 -0.79 -3.69
N ASN A 286 -11.02 -1.64 -4.56
CA ASN A 286 -11.38 -3.05 -4.63
C ASN A 286 -10.84 -3.82 -3.43
N LYS A 287 -11.51 -4.93 -3.11
CA LYS A 287 -10.94 -5.93 -2.20
C LYS A 287 -9.72 -6.58 -2.86
N TYR A 288 -8.74 -6.97 -2.04
CA TYR A 288 -7.49 -7.55 -2.53
C TYR A 288 -7.71 -8.81 -3.37
N ASP A 289 -8.67 -9.65 -2.97
CA ASP A 289 -9.06 -10.92 -3.59
C ASP A 289 -10.06 -10.76 -4.75
N ASN A 290 -10.42 -9.53 -5.13
CA ASN A 290 -11.37 -9.31 -6.22
C ASN A 290 -10.78 -9.71 -7.57
N ASN A 291 -11.47 -10.56 -8.32
CA ASN A 291 -11.00 -10.97 -9.64
C ASN A 291 -11.12 -9.80 -10.66
N CYS A 292 -10.02 -9.05 -10.81
CA CYS A 292 -9.84 -7.93 -11.73
C CYS A 292 -9.56 -8.36 -13.18
N TYR A 293 -9.26 -9.64 -13.41
CA TYR A 293 -9.05 -10.24 -14.73
C TYR A 293 -10.33 -10.87 -15.32
N SER A 294 -11.45 -10.80 -14.59
CA SER A 294 -12.72 -11.43 -14.99
C SER A 294 -13.21 -10.96 -16.37
N LEU A 295 -13.40 -11.93 -17.27
CA LEU A 295 -13.83 -11.81 -18.67
C LEU A 295 -15.10 -10.95 -18.89
N THR A 296 -15.87 -10.66 -17.85
CA THR A 296 -17.00 -9.71 -17.89
C THR A 296 -16.61 -8.30 -18.33
N SER A 297 -15.39 -7.82 -17.99
CA SER A 297 -14.90 -6.52 -18.49
C SER A 297 -14.51 -6.58 -19.98
N PHE A 298 -14.14 -7.76 -20.47
CA PHE A 298 -13.86 -8.02 -21.90
C PHE A 298 -15.16 -8.09 -22.73
N VAL A 299 -16.23 -8.66 -22.15
CA VAL A 299 -17.57 -8.75 -22.76
C VAL A 299 -18.28 -7.39 -22.78
N ALA A 300 -18.10 -6.54 -21.76
CA ALA A 300 -18.66 -5.19 -21.76
C ALA A 300 -18.12 -4.35 -22.93
N GLY A 301 -16.81 -4.39 -23.20
CA GLY A 301 -16.21 -3.75 -24.36
C GLY A 301 -16.77 -4.27 -25.69
N PHE A 302 -16.86 -5.59 -25.87
CA PHE A 302 -17.45 -6.19 -27.08
C PHE A 302 -18.95 -5.89 -27.25
N ALA A 303 -19.74 -5.86 -26.16
CA ALA A 303 -21.15 -5.50 -26.18
C ALA A 303 -21.36 -4.04 -26.59
N ILE A 304 -20.47 -3.13 -26.17
CA ILE A 304 -20.51 -1.71 -26.55
C ILE A 304 -20.06 -1.51 -28.00
N PHE A 305 -19.04 -2.23 -28.48
CA PHE A 305 -18.61 -2.16 -29.89
C PHE A 305 -19.65 -2.73 -30.87
N SER A 306 -20.49 -3.66 -30.42
CA SER A 306 -21.63 -4.14 -31.21
C SER A 306 -22.78 -3.12 -31.31
N VAL A 307 -22.92 -2.22 -30.33
CA VAL A 307 -23.98 -1.21 -30.28
C VAL A 307 -23.53 0.13 -30.90
N LEU A 308 -22.25 0.52 -30.75
CA LEU A 308 -21.68 1.73 -31.35
C LEU A 308 -21.22 1.53 -32.80
N GLY A 309 -20.74 0.32 -33.16
CA GLY A 309 -20.49 -0.09 -34.55
C GLY A 309 -21.75 -0.22 -35.39
N PHE A 310 -22.93 -0.07 -34.78
CA PHE A 310 -24.26 -0.04 -35.39
C PHE A 310 -24.90 1.37 -35.34
N MET A 311 -24.37 2.33 -34.57
CA MET A 311 -24.74 3.77 -34.70
C MET A 311 -24.09 4.42 -35.93
N ALA A 312 -23.01 3.79 -36.39
CA ALA A 312 -22.54 3.73 -37.76
C ALA A 312 -23.64 3.78 -38.83
N ASP A 313 -24.80 3.20 -38.55
CA ASP A 313 -25.79 2.95 -39.57
C ASP A 313 -26.48 4.23 -40.10
N GLU A 314 -26.82 5.29 -39.38
CA GLU A 314 -27.99 6.06 -39.89
C GLU A 314 -27.99 7.58 -39.78
N GLN A 315 -27.32 8.33 -40.68
CA GLN A 315 -27.56 9.78 -40.85
C GLN A 315 -27.35 10.37 -42.28
N GLY A 316 -27.95 9.80 -43.33
CA GLY A 316 -27.77 10.26 -44.72
C GLY A 316 -27.92 11.78 -45.00
N MET A 317 -26.80 12.50 -45.09
CA MET A 317 -26.60 13.83 -45.71
C MET A 317 -25.20 13.86 -46.39
N ASP A 318 -24.89 14.84 -47.24
CA ASP A 318 -23.50 15.06 -47.69
C ASP A 318 -22.68 15.63 -46.50
N ILE A 319 -21.89 14.76 -45.87
CA ILE A 319 -21.28 14.98 -44.54
C ILE A 319 -20.15 16.03 -44.55
N SER A 320 -19.63 16.39 -45.73
CA SER A 320 -18.53 17.34 -45.89
C SER A 320 -18.84 18.75 -45.34
N MET A 321 -20.12 19.12 -45.22
CA MET A 321 -20.61 20.42 -44.73
C MET A 321 -21.18 20.40 -43.30
N VAL A 322 -21.26 19.24 -42.63
CA VAL A 322 -21.89 19.10 -41.29
C VAL A 322 -20.98 18.42 -40.27
N ALA A 323 -19.92 17.73 -40.71
CA ALA A 323 -18.91 17.15 -39.82
C ALA A 323 -17.86 18.19 -39.40
N GLU A 324 -18.26 19.14 -38.56
CA GLU A 324 -17.29 19.92 -37.79
C GLU A 324 -16.69 19.06 -36.66
N SER A 325 -15.39 19.18 -36.44
CA SER A 325 -14.70 18.43 -35.39
C SER A 325 -15.13 18.87 -33.99
N GLY A 326 -15.39 17.91 -33.10
CA GLY A 326 -15.56 18.15 -31.66
C GLY A 326 -17.03 18.34 -31.23
N PRO A 327 -17.35 19.31 -30.34
CA PRO A 327 -18.69 19.47 -29.76
C PRO A 327 -19.80 19.76 -30.79
N GLY A 328 -19.44 20.22 -31.99
CA GLY A 328 -20.39 20.50 -33.08
C GLY A 328 -21.28 19.30 -33.46
N LEU A 329 -20.79 18.06 -33.35
CA LEU A 329 -21.63 16.90 -33.68
C LEU A 329 -22.82 16.74 -32.70
N ALA A 330 -22.60 16.94 -31.41
CA ALA A 330 -23.63 16.78 -30.39
C ALA A 330 -24.51 18.02 -30.21
N PHE A 331 -23.98 19.22 -30.45
CA PHE A 331 -24.71 20.48 -30.24
C PHE A 331 -25.20 21.16 -31.52
N ILE A 332 -24.80 20.67 -32.70
CA ILE A 332 -25.29 21.17 -34.00
C ILE A 332 -25.97 20.05 -34.78
N ALA A 333 -25.26 18.96 -35.09
CA ALA A 333 -25.80 17.92 -35.98
C ALA A 333 -26.98 17.16 -35.33
N TYR A 334 -26.86 16.77 -34.06
CA TYR A 334 -27.94 16.04 -33.39
C TYR A 334 -29.19 16.89 -33.11
N PRO A 335 -29.11 18.13 -32.58
CA PRO A 335 -30.30 18.96 -32.36
C PRO A 335 -31.01 19.31 -33.67
N ARG A 336 -30.26 19.43 -34.77
CA ARG A 336 -30.80 19.55 -36.12
C ARG A 336 -31.64 18.33 -36.50
N ALA A 337 -31.14 17.12 -36.26
CA ALA A 337 -31.88 15.89 -36.56
C ALA A 337 -33.15 15.76 -35.70
N VAL A 338 -33.05 16.08 -34.40
CA VAL A 338 -34.17 16.03 -33.46
C VAL A 338 -35.29 16.99 -33.85
N ALA A 339 -34.97 18.20 -34.30
CA ALA A 339 -35.95 19.20 -34.71
C ALA A 339 -36.84 18.71 -35.88
N LEU A 340 -36.38 17.73 -36.66
CA LEU A 340 -37.11 17.14 -37.79
C LEU A 340 -37.97 15.92 -37.39
N MET A 341 -37.87 15.45 -36.15
CA MET A 341 -38.63 14.30 -35.66
C MET A 341 -40.00 14.71 -35.12
N PRO A 342 -41.02 13.81 -35.16
CA PRO A 342 -42.27 14.04 -34.47
C PRO A 342 -42.05 14.10 -32.95
N LEU A 343 -42.72 15.04 -32.28
CA LEU A 343 -42.54 15.35 -30.84
C LEU A 343 -41.07 15.71 -30.50
N PRO A 344 -40.46 16.70 -31.19
CA PRO A 344 -39.02 16.93 -31.13
C PRO A 344 -38.52 17.32 -29.73
N GLN A 345 -39.37 17.92 -28.89
CA GLN A 345 -39.06 18.32 -27.51
C GLN A 345 -38.73 17.09 -26.63
N LEU A 346 -39.49 16.00 -26.78
CA LEU A 346 -39.28 14.79 -25.98
C LEU A 346 -37.91 14.16 -26.28
N TRP A 347 -37.56 14.07 -27.56
CA TRP A 347 -36.27 13.54 -28.01
C TRP A 347 -35.10 14.43 -27.59
N ALA A 348 -35.27 15.75 -27.63
CA ALA A 348 -34.26 16.71 -27.17
C ALA A 348 -33.99 16.55 -25.66
N ILE A 349 -35.06 16.49 -24.84
CA ILE A 349 -34.95 16.33 -23.38
C ILE A 349 -34.19 15.05 -23.03
N PHE A 350 -34.59 13.90 -23.58
CA PHE A 350 -33.91 12.64 -23.26
C PHE A 350 -32.48 12.59 -23.75
N PHE A 351 -32.18 13.18 -24.91
CA PHE A 351 -30.81 13.25 -25.43
C PHE A 351 -29.90 14.10 -24.55
N PHE A 352 -30.33 15.30 -24.14
CA PHE A 352 -29.50 16.14 -23.29
C PHE A 352 -29.37 15.58 -21.88
N ILE A 353 -30.39 14.89 -21.34
CA ILE A 353 -30.26 14.12 -20.09
C ILE A 353 -29.22 13.00 -20.26
N MET A 354 -29.23 12.28 -21.39
CA MET A 354 -28.23 11.25 -21.69
C MET A 354 -26.81 11.85 -21.74
N ILE A 355 -26.61 12.97 -22.43
CA ILE A 355 -25.32 13.69 -22.46
C ILE A 355 -24.87 14.10 -21.05
N ILE A 356 -25.78 14.63 -20.24
CA ILE A 356 -25.48 15.04 -18.86
C ILE A 356 -25.01 13.83 -18.03
N PHE A 357 -25.67 12.67 -18.12
CA PHE A 357 -25.25 11.49 -17.36
C PHE A 357 -23.94 10.88 -17.85
N LEU A 358 -23.73 10.78 -19.17
CA LEU A 358 -22.46 10.34 -19.74
C LEU A 358 -21.30 11.25 -19.32
N GLY A 359 -21.54 12.56 -19.32
CA GLY A 359 -20.56 13.54 -18.85
C GLY A 359 -20.29 13.43 -17.35
N LEU A 360 -21.35 13.32 -16.55
CA LEU A 360 -21.28 13.30 -15.09
C LEU A 360 -20.52 12.06 -14.59
N ASP A 361 -20.71 10.92 -15.27
CA ASP A 361 -20.06 9.66 -14.90
C ASP A 361 -18.54 9.74 -15.05
N SER A 362 -18.06 10.33 -16.14
CA SER A 362 -16.64 10.59 -16.33
C SER A 362 -16.11 11.63 -15.33
N GLU A 363 -16.88 12.69 -15.09
CA GLU A 363 -16.49 13.84 -14.27
C GLU A 363 -16.24 13.49 -12.80
N PHE A 364 -17.14 12.68 -12.21
CA PHE A 364 -16.98 12.27 -10.81
C PHE A 364 -15.74 11.39 -10.62
N VAL A 365 -15.35 10.62 -11.64
CA VAL A 365 -14.20 9.72 -11.57
C VAL A 365 -12.89 10.50 -11.58
N TYR A 366 -12.78 11.55 -12.41
CA TYR A 366 -11.63 12.46 -12.38
C TYR A 366 -11.45 13.09 -11.00
N HIS A 367 -12.56 13.57 -10.41
CA HIS A 367 -12.55 14.19 -9.09
C HIS A 367 -12.22 13.20 -7.97
N GLU A 368 -12.78 11.99 -8.03
CA GLU A 368 -12.48 10.94 -7.08
C GLU A 368 -11.00 10.54 -7.17
N ALA A 369 -10.43 10.42 -8.36
CA ALA A 369 -9.01 10.11 -8.56
C ALA A 369 -8.09 11.17 -7.95
N LEU A 370 -8.37 12.45 -8.20
CA LEU A 370 -7.59 13.58 -7.68
C LEU A 370 -7.65 13.68 -6.15
N VAL A 371 -8.85 13.60 -5.57
CA VAL A 371 -9.05 13.62 -4.11
C VAL A 371 -8.38 12.41 -3.46
N THR A 372 -8.47 11.23 -4.08
CA THR A 372 -7.84 10.00 -3.58
C THR A 372 -6.32 10.12 -3.56
N ALA A 373 -5.71 10.60 -4.65
CA ALA A 373 -4.26 10.77 -4.74
C ALA A 373 -3.73 11.73 -3.66
N ILE A 374 -4.36 12.89 -3.48
CA ILE A 374 -3.96 13.88 -2.47
C ILE A 374 -4.21 13.36 -1.05
N SER A 375 -5.34 12.70 -0.81
CA SER A 375 -5.69 12.15 0.51
C SER A 375 -4.74 11.04 0.93
N ASP A 376 -4.26 10.23 -0.02
CA ASP A 376 -3.31 9.14 0.23
C ASP A 376 -1.87 9.62 0.43
N MET A 377 -1.50 10.79 -0.10
CA MET A 377 -0.20 11.42 0.18
C MET A 377 -0.08 11.92 1.62
N TYR A 378 -1.17 12.48 2.16
CA TYR A 378 -1.22 13.03 3.52
C TYR A 378 -2.36 12.43 4.35
N PRO A 379 -2.32 11.11 4.61
CA PRO A 379 -3.44 10.38 5.23
C PRO A 379 -3.72 10.89 6.65
N SER A 380 -2.69 11.25 7.41
CA SER A 380 -2.81 11.80 8.76
C SER A 380 -3.54 13.14 8.81
N PHE A 381 -3.68 13.85 7.70
CA PHE A 381 -4.39 15.13 7.65
C PHE A 381 -5.78 14.97 7.04
N PHE A 382 -5.88 14.37 5.84
CA PHE A 382 -7.12 14.36 5.05
C PHE A 382 -8.09 13.22 5.41
N GLN A 383 -7.59 12.09 5.92
CA GLN A 383 -8.44 10.95 6.32
C GLN A 383 -9.05 11.11 7.72
N ILE A 384 -8.97 12.30 8.33
CA ILE A 384 -9.55 12.61 9.64
C ILE A 384 -10.84 13.43 9.47
N GLY A 385 -11.94 12.90 9.97
CA GLY A 385 -13.23 13.61 10.07
C GLY A 385 -13.79 13.99 8.70
N HIS A 386 -14.07 15.28 8.51
CA HIS A 386 -14.73 15.80 7.30
C HIS A 386 -13.75 16.47 6.30
N ARG A 387 -12.44 16.37 6.54
CA ARG A 387 -11.41 17.10 5.77
C ARG A 387 -11.32 16.68 4.31
N ARG A 388 -11.51 15.39 3.99
CA ARG A 388 -11.64 14.92 2.61
C ARG A 388 -12.78 15.61 1.85
N LYS A 389 -13.91 15.89 2.52
CA LYS A 389 -15.06 16.60 1.91
C LYS A 389 -14.72 18.06 1.61
N PHE A 390 -14.02 18.73 2.52
CA PHE A 390 -13.53 20.09 2.31
C PHE A 390 -12.47 20.17 1.21
N LEU A 391 -11.58 19.16 1.10
CA LEU A 391 -10.63 19.06 0.00
C LEU A 391 -11.35 18.95 -1.35
N LEU A 392 -12.35 18.08 -1.46
CA LEU A 392 -13.19 17.99 -2.66
C LEU A 392 -13.86 19.33 -2.97
N LEU A 393 -14.47 19.99 -1.98
CA LEU A 393 -15.11 21.29 -2.18
C LEU A 393 -14.13 22.35 -2.68
N PHE A 394 -12.92 22.39 -2.13
CA PHE A 394 -11.87 23.31 -2.58
C PHE A 394 -11.47 23.04 -4.03
N ILE A 395 -11.27 21.77 -4.40
CA ILE A 395 -10.94 21.38 -5.78
C ILE A 395 -12.07 21.78 -6.74
N CYS A 396 -13.33 21.50 -6.40
CA CYS A 396 -14.48 21.88 -7.23
C CYS A 396 -14.60 23.41 -7.36
N ALA A 397 -14.42 24.16 -6.26
CA ALA A 397 -14.49 25.61 -6.29
C ALA A 397 -13.35 26.24 -7.11
N ALA A 398 -12.11 25.74 -6.97
CA ALA A 398 -10.98 26.19 -7.76
C ALA A 398 -11.16 25.87 -9.25
N SER A 399 -11.68 24.68 -9.56
CA SER A 399 -11.95 24.24 -10.94
C SER A 399 -13.11 25.01 -11.57
N PHE A 400 -14.15 25.37 -10.80
CA PHE A 400 -15.21 26.28 -11.22
C PHE A 400 -14.66 27.66 -11.62
N LEU A 401 -13.82 28.25 -10.76
CA LEU A 401 -13.21 29.56 -11.04
C LEU A 401 -12.34 29.53 -12.30
N ALA A 402 -11.55 28.47 -12.50
CA ALA A 402 -10.80 28.26 -13.72
C ALA A 402 -11.72 28.07 -14.95
N GLY A 403 -12.81 27.32 -14.77
CA GLY A 403 -13.81 27.04 -15.80
C GLY A 403 -14.57 28.27 -16.28
N LEU A 404 -14.69 29.33 -15.47
CA LEU A 404 -15.32 30.60 -15.90
C LEU A 404 -14.64 31.22 -17.13
N LEU A 405 -13.33 30.99 -17.30
CA LEU A 405 -12.58 31.43 -18.49
C LEU A 405 -13.07 30.76 -19.78
N MET A 406 -13.54 29.51 -19.70
CA MET A 406 -14.06 28.75 -20.85
C MET A 406 -15.54 29.01 -21.11
N VAL A 407 -16.19 29.81 -20.26
CA VAL A 407 -17.60 30.22 -20.36
C VAL A 407 -17.75 31.68 -20.81
N THR A 408 -16.67 32.31 -21.23
CA THR A 408 -16.72 33.61 -21.91
C THR A 408 -17.06 33.46 -23.40
N GLU A 409 -17.29 34.58 -24.07
CA GLU A 409 -17.53 34.66 -25.52
C GLU A 409 -16.38 34.06 -26.34
N GLY A 410 -15.13 34.24 -25.91
CA GLY A 410 -13.94 33.57 -26.48
C GLY A 410 -13.59 32.22 -25.85
N GLY A 411 -14.45 31.69 -24.97
CA GLY A 411 -14.19 30.52 -24.14
C GLY A 411 -14.00 29.22 -24.94
N LEU A 412 -14.65 29.10 -26.10
CA LEU A 412 -14.52 27.92 -26.96
C LEU A 412 -13.09 27.76 -27.52
N TYR A 413 -12.38 28.86 -27.81
CA TYR A 413 -10.99 28.80 -28.26
C TYR A 413 -10.06 28.27 -27.15
N VAL A 414 -10.31 28.68 -25.91
CA VAL A 414 -9.59 28.19 -24.73
C VAL A 414 -9.91 26.72 -24.48
N PHE A 415 -11.19 26.34 -24.56
CA PHE A 415 -11.64 24.95 -24.46
C PHE A 415 -10.91 24.04 -25.45
N GLN A 416 -10.75 24.47 -26.71
CA GLN A 416 -10.03 23.69 -27.71
C GLN A 416 -8.53 23.56 -27.43
N LEU A 417 -7.89 24.57 -26.82
CA LEU A 417 -6.49 24.43 -26.38
C LEU A 417 -6.34 23.35 -25.31
N PHE A 418 -7.27 23.27 -24.35
CA PHE A 418 -7.29 22.19 -23.35
C PHE A 418 -7.52 20.83 -24.01
N ASP A 419 -8.54 20.71 -24.86
CA ASP A 419 -8.90 19.44 -25.50
C ASP A 419 -7.79 18.92 -26.43
N TYR A 420 -7.14 19.81 -27.19
CA TYR A 420 -6.10 19.43 -28.14
C TYR A 420 -4.73 19.18 -27.48
N TYR A 421 -4.29 20.05 -26.57
CA TYR A 421 -2.92 19.99 -26.01
C TYR A 421 -2.83 19.35 -24.63
N ALA A 422 -3.71 19.71 -23.69
CA ALA A 422 -3.59 19.27 -22.30
C ALA A 422 -3.82 17.75 -22.16
N CYS A 423 -4.83 17.25 -22.86
CA CYS A 423 -5.19 15.83 -22.92
C CYS A 423 -4.87 15.23 -24.29
N SER A 424 -3.74 15.65 -24.86
CA SER A 424 -3.33 15.22 -26.19
C SER A 424 -3.00 13.73 -26.24
N GLY A 425 -3.20 13.14 -27.41
CA GLY A 425 -2.73 11.78 -27.70
C GLY A 425 -1.23 11.62 -27.43
N MET A 426 -0.43 12.67 -27.66
CA MET A 426 1.02 12.64 -27.47
C MET A 426 1.42 12.48 -26.00
N THR A 427 0.76 13.19 -25.08
CA THR A 427 0.97 13.05 -23.64
C THR A 427 0.65 11.63 -23.17
N LEU A 428 -0.52 11.11 -23.56
CA LEU A 428 -0.97 9.77 -23.16
C LEU A 428 -0.11 8.66 -23.77
N LEU A 429 0.34 8.81 -25.03
CA LEU A 429 1.30 7.92 -25.67
C LEU A 429 2.63 7.89 -24.92
N THR A 430 3.13 9.06 -24.50
CA THR A 430 4.37 9.14 -23.72
C THR A 430 4.23 8.42 -22.38
N PHE A 431 3.12 8.63 -21.66
CA PHE A 431 2.86 7.91 -20.41
C PHE A 431 2.69 6.41 -20.63
N ALA A 432 2.01 5.97 -21.69
CA ALA A 432 1.87 4.57 -22.05
C ALA A 432 3.24 3.89 -22.27
N ILE A 433 4.15 4.57 -22.97
CA ILE A 433 5.53 4.09 -23.20
C ILE A 433 6.26 3.96 -21.85
N LEU A 434 6.28 5.03 -21.05
CA LEU A 434 7.03 5.08 -19.80
C LEU A 434 6.51 4.08 -18.76
N GLN A 435 5.19 3.95 -18.62
CA GLN A 435 4.52 2.99 -17.75
C GLN A 435 4.79 1.54 -18.17
N SER A 436 4.71 1.25 -19.48
CA SER A 436 5.03 -0.08 -20.02
C SER A 436 6.51 -0.44 -19.84
N ILE A 437 7.44 0.50 -20.07
CA ILE A 437 8.86 0.29 -19.81
C ILE A 437 9.13 0.07 -18.32
N CYS A 438 8.51 0.88 -17.46
CA CYS A 438 8.66 0.78 -16.02
C CYS A 438 8.22 -0.62 -15.53
N VAL A 439 7.00 -1.03 -15.85
CA VAL A 439 6.47 -2.33 -15.39
C VAL A 439 7.13 -3.50 -16.12
N GLY A 440 7.30 -3.40 -17.43
CA GLY A 440 7.83 -4.46 -18.28
C GLY A 440 9.28 -4.82 -18.00
N TRP A 441 10.12 -3.81 -17.75
CA TRP A 441 11.58 -3.97 -17.69
C TRP A 441 12.22 -3.50 -16.38
N VAL A 442 11.77 -2.40 -15.79
CA VAL A 442 12.40 -1.83 -14.58
C VAL A 442 11.94 -2.55 -13.31
N TYR A 443 10.63 -2.63 -13.11
CA TYR A 443 9.97 -3.38 -12.04
C TYR A 443 9.98 -4.88 -12.33
N GLY A 444 9.75 -5.25 -13.59
CA GLY A 444 9.76 -6.62 -14.10
C GLY A 444 8.35 -7.22 -14.19
N ALA A 445 7.96 -7.58 -15.41
CA ALA A 445 6.61 -8.09 -15.69
C ALA A 445 6.27 -9.40 -14.94
N ASP A 446 7.28 -10.24 -14.66
CA ASP A 446 7.12 -11.48 -13.87
C ASP A 446 6.62 -11.20 -12.46
N ARG A 447 7.12 -10.14 -11.81
CA ARG A 447 6.70 -9.78 -10.45
C ARG A 447 5.28 -9.28 -10.40
N LEU A 448 4.90 -8.45 -11.38
CA LEU A 448 3.51 -8.02 -11.46
C LEU A 448 2.58 -9.23 -11.68
N TYR A 449 3.01 -10.23 -12.46
CA TYR A 449 2.28 -11.48 -12.61
C TYR A 449 2.17 -12.28 -11.30
N ASP A 450 3.26 -12.39 -10.55
CA ASP A 450 3.26 -13.06 -9.23
C ASP A 450 2.35 -12.31 -8.24
N SER A 451 2.38 -10.98 -8.23
CA SER A 451 1.47 -10.14 -7.44
C SER A 451 0.01 -10.30 -7.86
N ILE A 452 -0.26 -10.46 -9.15
CA ILE A 452 -1.62 -10.73 -9.65
C ILE A 452 -2.07 -12.13 -9.24
N GLU A 453 -1.20 -13.14 -9.35
CA GLU A 453 -1.48 -14.51 -8.90
C GLU A 453 -1.80 -14.55 -7.40
N ASP A 454 -1.09 -13.79 -6.58
CA ASP A 454 -1.37 -13.65 -5.15
C ASP A 454 -2.74 -12.99 -4.88
N MET A 455 -3.17 -12.03 -5.70
CA MET A 455 -4.47 -11.39 -5.58
C MET A 455 -5.63 -12.29 -6.03
N ILE A 456 -5.56 -12.86 -7.24
CA ILE A 456 -6.72 -13.55 -7.87
C ILE A 456 -6.66 -15.07 -7.79
N GLY A 457 -5.54 -15.64 -7.31
CA GLY A 457 -5.32 -17.08 -7.15
C GLY A 457 -4.91 -17.84 -8.41
N TYR A 458 -4.71 -17.18 -9.55
CA TYR A 458 -4.25 -17.80 -10.80
C TYR A 458 -3.46 -16.83 -11.68
N ARG A 459 -2.61 -17.36 -12.56
CA ARG A 459 -1.84 -16.55 -13.52
C ARG A 459 -2.68 -16.14 -14.75
N PRO A 460 -2.72 -14.85 -15.12
CA PRO A 460 -3.36 -14.39 -16.36
C PRO A 460 -2.72 -14.94 -17.64
N TRP A 461 -3.43 -14.82 -18.77
CA TRP A 461 -2.92 -15.27 -20.08
C TRP A 461 -1.63 -14.52 -20.48
N PRO A 462 -0.55 -15.21 -20.88
CA PRO A 462 0.76 -14.60 -21.14
C PRO A 462 0.80 -13.49 -22.20
N PHE A 463 -0.25 -13.37 -23.02
CA PHE A 463 -0.42 -12.28 -23.97
C PHE A 463 -0.29 -10.91 -23.29
N MET A 464 -0.91 -10.71 -22.11
CA MET A 464 -0.84 -9.42 -21.41
C MET A 464 0.60 -9.06 -21.02
N LYS A 465 1.41 -10.06 -20.64
CA LYS A 465 2.83 -9.89 -20.34
C LYS A 465 3.61 -9.45 -21.58
N CYS A 466 3.33 -10.08 -22.71
CA CYS A 466 3.94 -9.75 -24.00
C CYS A 466 3.59 -8.32 -24.43
N CYS A 467 2.34 -7.90 -24.23
CA CYS A 467 1.90 -6.54 -24.49
C CYS A 467 2.70 -5.51 -23.70
N TRP A 468 2.75 -5.65 -22.37
CA TRP A 468 3.47 -4.70 -21.50
C TRP A 468 4.97 -4.63 -21.80
N LYS A 469 5.58 -5.76 -22.16
CA LYS A 469 7.03 -5.83 -22.36
C LYS A 469 7.47 -5.37 -23.75
N TYR A 470 6.68 -5.66 -24.79
CA TYR A 470 7.09 -5.48 -26.19
C TYR A 470 6.06 -4.73 -27.04
N LEU A 471 4.81 -5.22 -27.14
CA LEU A 471 3.87 -4.70 -28.15
C LEU A 471 3.40 -3.28 -27.85
N THR A 472 2.94 -3.00 -26.62
CA THR A 472 2.48 -1.67 -26.20
C THR A 472 3.59 -0.61 -26.38
N PRO A 473 4.81 -0.78 -25.85
CA PRO A 473 5.85 0.22 -26.04
C PRO A 473 6.25 0.37 -27.51
N ALA A 474 6.35 -0.71 -28.30
CA ALA A 474 6.71 -0.62 -29.72
C ALA A 474 5.68 0.17 -30.55
N ILE A 475 4.39 -0.14 -30.41
CA ILE A 475 3.31 0.52 -31.15
C ILE A 475 3.19 1.99 -30.71
N CYS A 476 3.24 2.26 -29.41
CA CYS A 476 3.15 3.63 -28.90
C CYS A 476 4.37 4.47 -29.31
N THR A 477 5.59 3.92 -29.26
CA THR A 477 6.80 4.62 -29.70
C THR A 477 6.78 4.90 -31.19
N GLY A 478 6.41 3.93 -32.03
CA GLY A 478 6.26 4.15 -33.47
C GLY A 478 5.29 5.30 -33.75
N THR A 479 4.10 5.22 -33.16
CA THR A 479 3.03 6.21 -33.33
C THR A 479 3.43 7.60 -32.83
N PHE A 480 4.12 7.68 -31.68
CA PHE A 480 4.65 8.93 -31.13
C PHE A 480 5.74 9.56 -32.01
N ILE A 481 6.66 8.78 -32.57
CA ILE A 481 7.68 9.31 -33.49
C ILE A 481 7.01 9.85 -34.75
N PHE A 482 6.03 9.14 -35.30
CA PHE A 482 5.31 9.61 -36.48
C PHE A 482 4.51 10.88 -36.22
N SER A 483 3.92 11.03 -35.03
CA SER A 483 3.19 12.25 -34.65
C SER A 483 4.10 13.47 -34.59
N LEU A 484 5.34 13.30 -34.13
CA LEU A 484 6.33 14.37 -34.10
C LEU A 484 6.76 14.78 -35.52
N VAL A 485 6.93 13.82 -36.43
CA VAL A 485 7.36 14.07 -37.82
C VAL A 485 6.27 14.77 -38.64
N LYS A 486 5.00 14.44 -38.41
CA LYS A 486 3.84 14.98 -39.15
C LYS A 486 3.01 15.97 -38.32
N TYR A 487 3.61 16.63 -37.33
CA TYR A 487 2.91 17.57 -36.47
C TYR A 487 2.28 18.72 -37.26
N THR A 488 0.98 18.92 -37.07
CA THR A 488 0.23 20.07 -37.60
C THR A 488 -0.28 20.95 -36.46
N PRO A 489 -0.10 22.29 -36.53
CA PRO A 489 -0.63 23.18 -35.52
C PRO A 489 -2.16 23.18 -35.50
N LEU A 490 -2.74 23.40 -34.32
CA LEU A 490 -4.18 23.51 -34.15
C LEU A 490 -4.74 24.72 -34.92
N LYS A 491 -5.85 24.53 -35.64
CA LYS A 491 -6.63 25.58 -36.30
C LYS A 491 -8.09 25.45 -35.91
N PHE A 492 -8.77 26.58 -35.70
CA PHE A 492 -10.22 26.60 -35.43
C PHE A 492 -10.99 26.72 -36.75
N ASN A 493 -11.96 25.81 -36.97
CA ASN A 493 -12.74 25.69 -38.21
C ASN A 493 -11.91 25.74 -39.51
N ASN A 494 -10.65 25.26 -39.46
CA ASN A 494 -9.66 25.33 -40.55
C ASN A 494 -9.35 26.74 -41.12
N VAL A 495 -9.92 27.80 -40.54
CA VAL A 495 -9.84 29.18 -41.04
C VAL A 495 -9.06 30.06 -40.07
N TYR A 496 -9.32 29.93 -38.77
CA TYR A 496 -8.67 30.73 -37.74
C TYR A 496 -7.39 30.06 -37.24
N GLU A 497 -6.28 30.79 -37.30
CA GLU A 497 -4.98 30.38 -36.78
C GLU A 497 -4.75 31.03 -35.41
N TYR A 498 -4.34 30.21 -34.43
CA TYR A 498 -4.05 30.74 -33.10
C TYR A 498 -2.81 31.66 -33.13
N PRO A 499 -2.77 32.69 -32.28
CA PRO A 499 -1.57 33.50 -32.12
C PRO A 499 -0.42 32.68 -31.50
N TRP A 500 0.82 33.12 -31.70
CA TRP A 500 2.03 32.40 -31.23
C TRP A 500 2.00 32.06 -29.73
N TRP A 501 1.44 32.96 -28.91
CA TRP A 501 1.32 32.75 -27.47
C TRP A 501 0.26 31.69 -27.13
N GLY A 502 -0.77 31.51 -27.97
CA GLY A 502 -1.76 30.44 -27.84
C GLY A 502 -1.12 29.06 -28.03
N TYR A 503 -0.26 28.91 -29.04
CA TYR A 503 0.55 27.69 -29.22
C TYR A 503 1.53 27.49 -28.06
N ALA A 504 2.11 28.56 -27.51
CA ALA A 504 2.99 28.46 -26.34
C ALA A 504 2.25 27.98 -25.09
N ILE A 505 1.01 28.43 -24.86
CA ILE A 505 0.14 27.93 -23.79
C ILE A 505 -0.20 26.45 -24.02
N GLY A 506 -0.53 26.05 -25.24
CA GLY A 506 -0.73 24.64 -25.59
C GLY A 506 0.49 23.77 -25.32
N GLY A 507 1.68 24.25 -25.72
CA GLY A 507 2.96 23.62 -25.41
C GLY A 507 3.19 23.50 -23.90
N PHE A 508 2.86 24.53 -23.13
CA PHE A 508 2.92 24.50 -21.66
C PHE A 508 2.00 23.43 -21.06
N PHE A 509 0.74 23.30 -21.52
CA PHE A 509 -0.17 22.25 -21.02
C PHE A 509 0.34 20.83 -21.31
N THR A 510 0.95 20.63 -22.47
CA THR A 510 1.57 19.34 -22.82
C THR A 510 2.76 19.06 -21.91
N LEU A 511 3.69 20.02 -21.82
CA LEU A 511 4.96 19.86 -21.10
C LEU A 511 4.82 19.84 -19.57
N SER A 512 3.82 20.54 -19.01
CA SER A 512 3.60 20.62 -17.56
C SER A 512 3.30 19.25 -16.95
N SER A 513 2.69 18.33 -17.71
CA SER A 513 2.45 16.95 -17.30
C SER A 513 3.63 16.04 -17.67
N THR A 514 4.11 16.08 -18.92
CA THR A 514 5.14 15.13 -19.40
C THR A 514 6.52 15.34 -18.77
N LEU A 515 6.91 16.59 -18.49
CA LEU A 515 8.23 16.89 -17.90
C LEU A 515 8.33 16.52 -16.41
N LEU A 516 7.22 16.30 -15.72
CA LEU A 516 7.25 15.88 -14.31
C LEU A 516 7.95 14.54 -14.13
N VAL A 517 7.90 13.64 -15.12
CA VAL A 517 8.58 12.34 -15.05
C VAL A 517 10.12 12.50 -15.04
N PRO A 518 10.76 13.09 -16.07
CA PRO A 518 12.21 13.28 -16.05
C PRO A 518 12.69 14.24 -14.96
N LEU A 519 11.93 15.30 -14.64
CA LEU A 519 12.29 16.22 -13.56
C LEU A 519 12.30 15.51 -12.20
N TRP A 520 11.31 14.66 -11.93
CA TRP A 520 11.28 13.86 -10.70
C TRP A 520 12.42 12.84 -10.65
N MET A 521 12.74 12.19 -11.78
CA MET A 521 13.90 11.29 -11.87
C MET A 521 15.20 12.02 -11.52
N ILE A 522 15.43 13.20 -12.10
CA ILE A 522 16.62 14.01 -11.82
C ILE A 522 16.65 14.47 -10.36
N TYR A 523 15.52 14.96 -9.84
CA TYR A 523 15.38 15.39 -8.45
C TYR A 523 15.72 14.24 -7.50
N LEU A 524 15.10 13.07 -7.66
CA LEU A 524 15.30 11.92 -6.80
C LEU A 524 16.75 11.44 -6.84
N VAL A 525 17.36 11.37 -8.04
CA VAL A 525 18.76 10.99 -8.20
C VAL A 525 19.70 12.02 -7.56
N GLY A 526 19.40 13.31 -7.67
CA GLY A 526 20.20 14.39 -7.11
C GLY A 526 20.11 14.52 -5.59
N THR A 527 18.98 14.14 -4.98
CA THR A 527 18.78 14.24 -3.52
C THR A 527 19.14 12.97 -2.76
N THR A 528 19.18 11.81 -3.42
CA THR A 528 19.43 10.53 -2.75
C THR A 528 20.93 10.33 -2.49
N PRO A 529 21.38 10.18 -1.22
CA PRO A 529 22.80 10.00 -0.93
C PRO A 529 23.28 8.62 -1.38
N GLY A 530 24.37 8.56 -2.16
CA GLY A 530 24.99 7.32 -2.62
C GLY A 530 25.72 7.49 -3.96
N SER A 531 26.41 6.44 -4.40
CA SER A 531 26.96 6.41 -5.77
C SER A 531 25.85 6.29 -6.82
N MET A 532 26.08 6.77 -8.05
CA MET A 532 25.10 6.66 -9.15
C MET A 532 24.62 5.22 -9.38
N ARG A 533 25.48 4.21 -9.17
CA ARG A 533 25.05 2.81 -9.18
C ARG A 533 24.15 2.48 -8.00
N GLN A 534 24.46 2.87 -6.77
CA GLN A 534 23.57 2.62 -5.62
C GLN A 534 22.22 3.33 -5.74
N VAL A 535 22.20 4.52 -6.35
CA VAL A 535 20.98 5.30 -6.60
C VAL A 535 20.18 4.74 -7.80
N ALA A 536 20.85 4.25 -8.86
CA ALA A 536 20.19 3.55 -9.98
C ALA A 536 19.75 2.12 -9.64
N LEU A 537 20.40 1.48 -8.67
CA LEU A 537 20.03 0.21 -8.03
C LEU A 537 19.10 0.46 -6.82
N TRP A 538 18.69 1.70 -6.55
CA TRP A 538 17.69 2.00 -5.51
C TRP A 538 16.31 1.38 -5.81
N PRO A 539 15.86 1.30 -7.08
CA PRO A 539 14.74 0.44 -7.47
C PRO A 539 15.06 -1.05 -7.33
N GLU A 540 16.34 -1.47 -7.41
CA GLU A 540 16.79 -2.84 -7.08
C GLU A 540 16.70 -3.18 -5.60
N ALA A 541 16.88 -2.20 -4.72
CA ALA A 541 16.67 -2.37 -3.29
C ALA A 541 15.19 -2.67 -2.95
N TRP A 542 14.25 -2.34 -3.85
CA TRP A 542 12.85 -2.76 -3.81
C TRP A 542 12.55 -3.99 -4.69
N ARG A 543 13.43 -4.34 -5.67
CA ARG A 543 13.25 -5.48 -6.59
C ARG A 543 13.08 -6.82 -5.87
N THR A 544 13.54 -6.95 -4.64
CA THR A 544 13.68 -8.28 -4.07
C THR A 544 12.59 -8.64 -3.07
N GLY A 545 11.93 -7.68 -2.43
CA GLY A 545 11.29 -7.97 -1.15
C GLY A 545 12.23 -8.77 -0.22
N LEU A 546 13.56 -8.74 -0.48
CA LEU A 546 14.51 -9.41 0.36
C LEU A 546 14.48 -8.58 1.62
N VAL A 547 13.96 -9.17 2.68
CA VAL A 547 14.57 -9.07 4.00
C VAL A 547 16.05 -8.81 3.75
N ARG A 548 16.51 -7.56 3.92
CA ARG A 548 17.92 -7.21 3.72
C ARG A 548 18.68 -8.22 4.54
N SER A 549 19.60 -8.96 3.91
CA SER A 549 20.29 -10.05 4.59
C SER A 549 20.76 -9.52 5.94
N PRO A 550 20.28 -10.09 7.07
CA PRO A 550 20.60 -9.60 8.41
C PRO A 550 22.10 -9.66 8.68
N PHE A 551 22.85 -10.29 7.78
CA PHE A 551 24.28 -10.52 7.83
C PHE A 551 25.12 -9.54 7.00
N GLU A 552 24.52 -8.81 6.06
CA GLU A 552 25.27 -8.02 5.08
C GLU A 552 25.03 -6.51 5.19
N TYR A 553 23.90 -6.08 5.77
CA TYR A 553 23.49 -4.67 5.78
C TYR A 553 22.91 -4.22 7.11
N PRO A 554 23.16 -2.96 7.53
CA PRO A 554 22.49 -2.34 8.68
C PRO A 554 20.96 -2.35 8.56
N GLN A 555 20.29 -2.71 9.66
CA GLN A 555 18.85 -2.95 9.74
C GLN A 555 18.08 -1.72 10.26
N TYR A 556 18.48 -0.51 9.85
CA TYR A 556 17.90 0.76 10.31
C TYR A 556 16.43 1.01 9.88
N TYR A 557 15.84 0.10 9.10
CA TYR A 557 14.41 0.13 8.81
C TYR A 557 13.57 -0.58 9.89
N LEU A 558 14.18 -1.45 10.71
CA LEU A 558 13.51 -2.13 11.83
C LEU A 558 13.46 -1.24 13.07
N ALA A 559 14.47 -0.39 13.25
CA ALA A 559 14.67 0.46 14.42
C ALA A 559 15.55 1.66 14.07
N GLU A 560 15.37 2.76 14.78
CA GLU A 560 16.20 3.95 14.59
C GLU A 560 17.65 3.69 15.04
N PRO A 561 18.68 4.31 14.43
CA PRO A 561 20.09 4.07 14.77
C PRO A 561 20.44 4.29 16.25
N TRP A 562 19.74 5.19 16.94
CA TRP A 562 19.94 5.41 18.37
C TRP A 562 19.52 4.20 19.22
N GLN A 563 18.53 3.42 18.78
CA GLN A 563 18.05 2.22 19.50
C GLN A 563 19.11 1.12 19.50
N PHE A 564 19.82 0.94 18.37
CA PHE A 564 20.96 0.04 18.28
C PHE A 564 22.11 0.45 19.21
N LYS A 565 22.39 1.77 19.31
CA LYS A 565 23.41 2.29 20.23
C LYS A 565 23.02 2.11 21.70
N VAL A 566 21.75 2.34 22.05
CA VAL A 566 21.24 2.08 23.41
C VAL A 566 21.36 0.60 23.77
N LEU A 567 21.04 -0.29 22.82
CA LEU A 567 21.23 -1.73 23.00
C LEU A 567 22.71 -2.09 23.23
N ALA A 568 23.63 -1.51 22.45
CA ALA A 568 25.06 -1.74 22.62
C ALA A 568 25.54 -1.27 24.01
N ILE A 569 25.13 -0.08 24.46
CA ILE A 569 25.45 0.43 25.80
C ILE A 569 24.94 -0.53 26.88
N TYR A 570 23.72 -1.04 26.72
CA TYR A 570 23.13 -1.99 27.65
C TYR A 570 23.88 -3.33 27.67
N MET A 571 24.25 -3.89 26.51
CA MET A 571 25.06 -5.12 26.44
C MET A 571 26.44 -4.93 27.05
N PHE A 572 27.07 -3.77 26.82
CA PHE A 572 28.34 -3.41 27.43
C PHE A 572 28.24 -3.37 28.96
N PHE A 573 27.18 -2.76 29.50
CA PHE A 573 26.89 -2.81 30.93
C PHE A 573 26.77 -4.26 31.43
N LEU A 574 26.04 -5.13 30.73
CA LEU A 574 25.90 -6.52 31.15
C LEU A 574 27.25 -7.28 31.14
N ILE A 575 28.15 -6.98 30.22
CA ILE A 575 29.50 -7.57 30.16
C ILE A 575 30.34 -7.09 31.36
N CYS A 576 30.35 -5.78 31.61
CA CYS A 576 31.15 -5.16 32.66
C CYS A 576 30.79 -5.64 34.07
N PHE A 577 29.53 -6.00 34.31
CA PHE A 577 29.09 -6.54 35.61
C PHE A 577 29.00 -8.07 35.62
N GLY A 578 28.58 -8.68 34.52
CA GLY A 578 28.38 -10.12 34.43
C GLY A 578 29.68 -10.92 34.46
N LEU A 579 30.73 -10.48 33.75
CA LEU A 579 32.00 -11.21 33.70
C LEU A 579 32.73 -11.21 35.05
N PRO A 580 32.91 -10.05 35.74
CA PRO A 580 33.62 -10.04 37.01
C PRO A 580 32.86 -10.78 38.11
N ILE A 581 31.53 -10.63 38.17
CA ILE A 581 30.75 -11.27 39.24
C ILE A 581 30.78 -12.78 39.09
N ASN A 582 30.46 -13.32 37.89
CA ASN A 582 30.48 -14.77 37.66
C ASN A 582 31.91 -15.35 37.75
N GLY A 583 32.92 -14.64 37.23
CA GLY A 583 34.31 -15.07 37.33
C GLY A 583 34.80 -15.13 38.77
N LEU A 584 34.46 -14.13 39.59
CA LEU A 584 34.80 -14.10 41.01
C LEU A 584 34.12 -15.25 41.77
N THR A 585 32.88 -15.62 41.41
CA THR A 585 32.20 -16.80 41.98
C THR A 585 33.03 -18.06 41.83
N LEU A 586 33.54 -18.28 40.62
CA LEU A 586 34.31 -19.47 40.26
C LEU A 586 35.65 -19.48 41.01
N VAL A 587 36.36 -18.35 41.00
CA VAL A 587 37.67 -18.21 41.68
C VAL A 587 37.54 -18.39 43.20
N VAL A 588 36.58 -17.75 43.84
CA VAL A 588 36.39 -17.82 45.30
C VAL A 588 36.01 -19.23 45.73
N THR A 589 35.16 -19.91 44.98
CA THR A 589 34.79 -21.31 45.28
C THR A 589 35.96 -22.27 45.06
N ALA A 590 36.80 -22.00 44.05
CA ALA A 590 38.02 -22.76 43.81
C ALA A 590 39.08 -22.56 44.90
N GLN A 591 39.26 -21.33 45.42
CA GLN A 591 40.28 -21.03 46.42
C GLN A 591 39.88 -21.51 47.83
N HIS A 592 38.61 -21.40 48.21
CA HIS A 592 38.17 -21.70 49.58
C HIS A 592 37.53 -23.08 49.71
N LYS A 593 38.26 -24.04 50.30
CA LYS A 593 37.73 -25.40 50.57
C LYS A 593 36.42 -25.39 51.38
N LYS A 594 36.22 -24.39 52.25
CA LYS A 594 34.99 -24.21 53.04
C LYS A 594 33.72 -24.05 52.19
N LEU A 595 33.86 -23.57 50.95
CA LEU A 595 32.75 -23.37 50.02
C LEU A 595 32.48 -24.58 49.13
N ARG A 596 33.25 -25.67 49.21
CA ARG A 596 33.08 -26.86 48.34
C ARG A 596 32.05 -27.85 48.90
N GLN A 597 30.86 -27.34 49.19
CA GLN A 597 29.71 -28.13 49.67
C GLN A 597 28.80 -28.51 48.48
N PRO A 598 28.02 -29.62 48.56
CA PRO A 598 27.14 -30.09 47.48
C PRO A 598 26.29 -28.99 46.84
N LEU A 599 25.70 -28.11 47.65
CA LEU A 599 24.87 -26.99 47.17
C LEU A 599 25.65 -25.98 46.32
N ASN A 600 26.88 -25.68 46.72
CA ASN A 600 27.69 -24.66 46.06
C ASN A 600 28.20 -25.13 44.70
N PHE A 601 28.26 -26.45 44.44
CA PHE A 601 28.54 -26.96 43.09
C PHE A 601 27.43 -26.61 42.09
N ILE A 602 26.15 -26.61 42.51
CA ILE A 602 25.04 -26.16 41.66
C ILE A 602 25.15 -24.65 41.38
N LEU A 603 25.59 -23.86 42.37
CA LEU A 603 25.85 -22.42 42.19
C LEU A 603 27.03 -22.16 41.25
N VAL A 604 28.09 -22.96 41.33
CA VAL A 604 29.21 -22.93 40.37
C VAL A 604 28.71 -23.23 38.96
N ASN A 605 27.83 -24.23 38.79
CA ASN A 605 27.22 -24.54 37.48
C ASN A 605 26.43 -23.35 36.91
N LEU A 606 25.70 -22.63 37.77
CA LEU A 606 24.98 -21.41 37.40
C LEU A 606 25.92 -20.26 36.99
N ALA A 607 27.06 -20.11 37.69
CA ALA A 607 28.09 -19.14 37.34
C ALA A 607 28.79 -19.49 36.00
N VAL A 608 29.07 -20.78 35.75
CA VAL A 608 29.58 -21.26 34.46
C VAL A 608 28.60 -20.93 33.33
N ALA A 609 27.30 -21.17 33.53
CA ALA A 609 26.27 -20.82 32.56
C ALA A 609 26.22 -19.31 32.27
N GLY A 610 26.32 -18.48 33.32
CA GLY A 610 26.43 -17.03 33.20
C GLY A 610 27.66 -16.58 32.41
N THR A 611 28.82 -17.18 32.67
CA THR A 611 30.06 -16.90 31.92
C THR A 611 29.93 -17.27 30.44
N ILE A 612 29.31 -18.40 30.10
CA ILE A 612 29.07 -18.80 28.70
C ILE A 612 28.22 -17.75 27.98
N MET A 613 27.12 -17.29 28.60
CA MET A 613 26.26 -16.24 28.01
C MET A 613 26.98 -14.92 27.82
N VAL A 614 27.84 -14.52 28.76
CA VAL A 614 28.60 -13.27 28.64
C VAL A 614 29.66 -13.36 27.54
N CYS A 615 30.45 -14.43 27.50
CA CYS A 615 31.57 -14.59 26.57
C CYS A 615 31.15 -14.80 25.12
N PHE A 616 30.03 -15.47 24.86
CA PHE A 616 29.58 -15.81 23.50
C PHE A 616 28.29 -15.12 23.09
N GLY A 617 27.39 -14.81 24.03
CA GLY A 617 26.13 -14.12 23.74
C GLY A 617 26.29 -12.60 23.72
N PHE A 618 26.71 -12.02 24.85
CA PHE A 618 26.65 -10.58 25.07
C PHE A 618 27.72 -9.83 24.27
N THR A 619 28.94 -10.36 24.24
CA THR A 619 30.07 -9.82 23.45
C THR A 619 29.75 -9.75 21.96
N VAL A 620 29.18 -10.84 21.41
CA VAL A 620 28.72 -10.89 20.02
C VAL A 620 27.60 -9.89 19.79
N THR A 621 26.58 -9.88 20.65
CA THR A 621 25.44 -8.94 20.54
C THR A 621 25.87 -7.48 20.65
N PHE A 622 26.86 -7.17 21.49
CA PHE A 622 27.46 -5.84 21.60
C PHE A 622 28.12 -5.41 20.28
N TYR A 623 28.95 -6.29 19.72
CA TYR A 623 29.64 -6.04 18.47
C TYR A 623 28.66 -5.84 17.30
N THR A 624 27.67 -6.71 17.17
CA THR A 624 26.64 -6.63 16.11
C THR A 624 25.71 -5.42 16.29
N ALA A 625 25.36 -5.05 17.53
CA ALA A 625 24.55 -3.86 17.82
C ALA A 625 25.27 -2.55 17.46
N ILE A 626 26.59 -2.46 17.65
CA ILE A 626 27.37 -1.30 17.20
C ILE A 626 27.32 -1.15 15.68
N ASN A 627 27.36 -2.26 14.95
CA ASN A 627 27.34 -2.27 13.49
C ASN A 627 25.92 -2.09 12.90
N GLY A 628 24.87 -2.31 13.71
CA GLY A 628 23.47 -2.17 13.30
C GLY A 628 22.91 -3.39 12.54
N TYR A 629 23.63 -4.52 12.52
CA TYR A 629 23.25 -5.79 11.90
C TYR A 629 24.13 -6.93 12.42
N PHE A 630 23.78 -8.19 12.10
CA PHE A 630 24.53 -9.36 12.56
C PHE A 630 25.80 -9.59 11.72
N ALA A 631 26.87 -8.85 12.04
CA ALA A 631 28.12 -8.83 11.27
C ALA A 631 28.92 -10.15 11.20
N LEU A 632 28.64 -11.15 12.04
CA LEU A 632 29.39 -12.42 12.08
C LEU A 632 28.84 -13.51 11.15
N GLY A 633 27.89 -13.17 10.28
CA GLY A 633 27.30 -14.09 9.31
C GLY A 633 26.43 -15.21 9.91
N PRO A 634 25.91 -16.11 9.06
CA PRO A 634 25.02 -17.19 9.48
C PRO A 634 25.66 -18.17 10.48
N THR A 635 26.94 -18.51 10.29
CA THR A 635 27.66 -19.40 11.19
C THR A 635 27.85 -18.77 12.57
N GLY A 636 28.21 -17.48 12.62
CA GLY A 636 28.29 -16.74 13.87
C GLY A 636 26.94 -16.66 14.60
N CYS A 637 25.85 -16.57 13.83
CA CYS A 637 24.49 -16.53 14.36
C CYS A 637 24.07 -17.87 14.97
N ALA A 638 24.43 -18.99 14.33
CA ALA A 638 24.21 -20.31 14.89
C ALA A 638 25.02 -20.54 16.17
N ILE A 639 26.28 -20.08 16.22
CA ILE A 639 27.13 -20.19 17.40
C ILE A 639 26.59 -19.33 18.56
N GLU A 640 26.22 -18.07 18.30
CA GLU A 640 25.66 -17.19 19.34
C GLU A 640 24.33 -17.71 19.86
N GLY A 641 23.41 -18.07 18.96
CA GLY A 641 22.11 -18.64 19.32
C GLY A 641 22.24 -19.93 20.13
N PHE A 642 23.15 -20.83 19.73
CA PHE A 642 23.45 -22.06 20.47
C PHE A 642 23.98 -21.77 21.87
N MET A 643 25.02 -20.95 22.00
CA MET A 643 25.66 -20.65 23.29
C MET A 643 24.72 -19.89 24.23
N ALA A 644 23.93 -18.95 23.72
CA ALA A 644 22.94 -18.21 24.48
C ALA A 644 21.80 -19.13 24.98
N THR A 645 21.31 -20.02 24.12
CA THR A 645 20.28 -21.01 24.48
C THR A 645 20.82 -22.01 25.51
N LEU A 646 22.03 -22.52 25.30
CA LEU A 646 22.69 -23.47 26.19
C LEU A 646 22.87 -22.87 27.60
N GLY A 647 23.42 -21.66 27.70
CA GLY A 647 23.61 -20.99 28.98
C GLY A 647 22.29 -20.69 29.69
N GLY A 648 21.27 -20.20 28.97
CA GLY A 648 19.94 -19.96 29.53
C GLY A 648 19.28 -21.24 30.07
N GLN A 649 19.42 -22.36 29.36
CA GLN A 649 18.84 -23.63 29.76
C GLN A 649 19.60 -24.30 30.92
N ILE A 650 20.94 -24.24 30.96
CA ILE A 650 21.72 -24.71 32.12
C ILE A 650 21.29 -23.94 33.38
N ALA A 651 21.07 -22.63 33.26
CA ALA A 651 20.59 -21.81 34.37
C ALA A 651 19.19 -22.23 34.85
N LEU A 652 18.23 -22.40 33.93
CA LEU A 652 16.88 -22.87 34.25
C LEU A 652 16.89 -24.21 34.98
N TRP A 653 17.55 -25.22 34.41
CA TRP A 653 17.56 -26.56 34.99
C TRP A 653 18.36 -26.63 36.30
N SER A 654 19.35 -25.76 36.48
CA SER A 654 20.04 -25.61 37.78
C SER A 654 19.10 -25.11 38.87
N LEU A 655 18.17 -24.20 38.54
CA LEU A 655 17.13 -23.74 39.48
C LEU A 655 16.11 -24.84 39.80
N VAL A 656 15.78 -25.70 38.83
CA VAL A 656 14.91 -26.86 39.05
C VAL A 656 15.57 -27.87 39.99
N VAL A 657 16.84 -28.23 39.75
CA VAL A 657 17.59 -29.15 40.62
C VAL A 657 17.69 -28.59 42.04
N LEU A 658 17.93 -27.28 42.16
CA LEU A 658 18.00 -26.60 43.45
C LEU A 658 16.63 -26.56 44.15
N ALA A 659 15.52 -26.41 43.41
CA ALA A 659 14.17 -26.50 43.98
C ALA A 659 13.84 -27.90 44.50
N ILE A 660 14.22 -28.93 43.75
CA ILE A 660 14.02 -30.34 44.13
C ILE A 660 14.88 -30.70 45.35
N GLU A 661 16.16 -30.30 45.36
CA GLU A 661 17.05 -30.51 46.51
C GLU A 661 16.45 -29.92 47.79
N ARG A 662 16.01 -28.67 47.74
CA ARG A 662 15.37 -28.02 48.89
C ARG A 662 14.09 -28.70 49.32
N TYR A 663 13.27 -29.13 48.36
CA TYR A 663 12.06 -29.89 48.67
C TYR A 663 12.39 -31.23 49.35
N ILE A 664 13.37 -31.98 48.87
CA ILE A 664 13.75 -33.27 49.48
C ILE A 664 14.30 -33.06 50.89
N VAL A 665 15.22 -32.12 51.08
CA VAL A 665 15.86 -31.88 52.39
C VAL A 665 14.85 -31.37 53.43
N VAL A 666 13.87 -30.55 53.05
CA VAL A 666 12.96 -29.86 53.99
C VAL A 666 11.59 -30.53 54.11
N CYS A 667 10.98 -30.98 53.01
CA CYS A 667 9.59 -31.47 53.00
C CYS A 667 9.45 -32.98 53.18
N LYS A 668 10.52 -33.73 52.91
CA LYS A 668 10.54 -35.18 53.09
C LYS A 668 11.77 -35.55 53.91
N PRO A 669 11.69 -35.59 55.25
CA PRO A 669 12.67 -36.32 56.03
C PRO A 669 12.42 -37.82 55.81
N MET A 670 12.62 -38.33 54.59
CA MET A 670 12.78 -39.77 54.39
C MET A 670 14.03 -40.13 55.17
N GLY A 671 13.90 -41.06 56.13
CA GLY A 671 14.96 -41.38 57.08
C GLY A 671 16.36 -41.48 56.44
N SER A 672 17.38 -41.03 57.16
CA SER A 672 18.82 -41.11 56.81
C SER A 672 19.30 -40.49 55.48
N PHE A 673 18.42 -40.00 54.58
CA PHE A 673 18.85 -39.48 53.27
C PHE A 673 19.58 -38.14 53.41
N LYS A 674 20.87 -38.11 53.04
CA LYS A 674 21.71 -36.91 53.01
C LYS A 674 22.12 -36.59 51.57
N PHE A 675 21.84 -35.36 51.12
CA PHE A 675 22.23 -34.89 49.80
C PHE A 675 23.76 -34.76 49.71
N SER A 676 24.40 -35.77 49.11
CA SER A 676 25.85 -35.85 48.98
C SER A 676 26.36 -35.20 47.68
N THR A 677 27.68 -35.05 47.58
CA THR A 677 28.35 -34.52 46.37
C THR A 677 28.00 -35.30 45.09
N ASN A 678 27.80 -36.62 45.18
CA ASN A 678 27.44 -37.45 44.03
C ASN A 678 26.06 -37.05 43.47
N HIS A 679 25.10 -36.70 44.34
CA HIS A 679 23.79 -36.22 43.93
C HIS A 679 23.87 -34.83 43.28
N ALA A 680 24.73 -33.94 43.80
CA ALA A 680 24.97 -32.64 43.19
C ALA A 680 25.60 -32.77 41.78
N LEU A 681 26.59 -33.64 41.62
CA LEU A 681 27.22 -33.91 40.32
C LEU A 681 26.25 -34.56 39.32
N ALA A 682 25.41 -35.49 39.78
CA ALA A 682 24.34 -36.07 38.97
C ALA A 682 23.32 -35.00 38.53
N GLY A 683 22.94 -34.09 39.44
CA GLY A 683 22.12 -32.93 39.13
C GLY A 683 22.74 -32.02 38.07
N ILE A 684 24.04 -31.73 38.19
CA ILE A 684 24.78 -30.97 37.16
C ILE A 684 24.73 -31.71 35.83
N GLY A 685 25.07 -33.00 35.78
CA GLY A 685 24.99 -33.81 34.55
C GLY A 685 23.60 -33.74 33.90
N PHE A 686 22.54 -33.83 34.71
CA PHE A 686 21.17 -33.67 34.24
C PHE A 686 20.90 -32.28 33.64
N THR A 687 21.38 -31.20 34.26
CA THR A 687 21.19 -29.84 33.70
C THR A 687 21.81 -29.69 32.31
N TRP A 688 22.98 -30.28 32.07
CA TRP A 688 23.67 -30.21 30.79
C TRP A 688 22.97 -31.07 29.72
N ILE A 689 22.50 -32.26 30.08
CA ILE A 689 21.72 -33.13 29.19
C ILE A 689 20.44 -32.41 28.76
N MET A 690 19.69 -31.85 29.71
CA MET A 690 18.47 -31.12 29.40
C MET A 690 18.76 -29.86 28.59
N ALA A 691 19.82 -29.11 28.89
CA ALA A 691 20.18 -27.93 28.11
C ALA A 691 20.56 -28.27 26.67
N LEU A 692 21.31 -29.35 26.45
CA LEU A 692 21.65 -29.84 25.11
C LEU A 692 20.42 -30.36 24.36
N SER A 693 19.47 -31.01 25.04
CA SER A 693 18.22 -31.46 24.42
C SER A 693 17.37 -30.31 23.86
N CYS A 694 17.60 -29.07 24.29
CA CYS A 694 17.00 -27.87 23.74
C CYS A 694 17.91 -27.16 22.72
N ALA A 695 19.21 -27.01 23.00
CA ALA A 695 20.10 -26.20 22.17
C ALA A 695 20.66 -26.94 20.93
N ALA A 696 20.82 -28.26 20.98
CA ALA A 696 21.37 -29.03 19.86
C ALA A 696 20.39 -29.28 18.69
N PRO A 697 19.07 -29.53 18.91
CA PRO A 697 18.15 -29.81 17.81
C PRO A 697 18.10 -28.80 16.66
N PRO A 698 18.20 -27.47 16.90
CA PRO A 698 18.28 -26.49 15.81
C PRO A 698 19.55 -26.58 14.96
N LEU A 699 20.64 -27.19 15.46
CA LEU A 699 21.87 -27.38 14.69
C LEU A 699 21.80 -28.60 13.77
N VAL A 700 20.98 -29.59 14.11
CA VAL A 700 20.81 -30.85 13.35
C VAL A 700 19.57 -30.86 12.45
N GLY A 701 18.90 -29.71 12.31
CA GLY A 701 17.82 -29.51 11.33
C GLY A 701 16.39 -29.75 11.83
N TRP A 702 16.16 -29.97 13.13
CA TRP A 702 14.79 -29.96 13.68
C TRP A 702 14.19 -28.55 13.63
N SER A 703 15.02 -27.54 13.90
CA SER A 703 14.75 -26.12 13.69
C SER A 703 16.03 -25.44 13.19
N ARG A 704 16.21 -24.13 13.41
CA ARG A 704 17.42 -23.36 13.10
C ARG A 704 17.56 -22.14 14.00
N TYR A 705 18.75 -21.57 14.05
CA TYR A 705 19.01 -20.28 14.70
C TYR A 705 18.92 -19.15 13.67
N ILE A 706 18.14 -18.10 13.99
CA ILE A 706 17.95 -16.93 13.14
C ILE A 706 18.07 -15.63 13.92
N PRO A 707 18.43 -14.50 13.28
CA PRO A 707 18.45 -13.20 13.92
C PRO A 707 17.06 -12.77 14.39
N GLU A 708 16.91 -12.45 15.67
CA GLU A 708 15.64 -12.06 16.30
C GLU A 708 15.56 -10.55 16.61
N GLY A 709 14.34 -10.01 16.65
CA GLY A 709 14.04 -8.63 17.02
C GLY A 709 14.65 -7.59 16.08
N MET A 710 15.57 -6.78 16.59
CA MET A 710 16.36 -5.81 15.80
C MET A 710 17.46 -6.48 14.97
N GLN A 711 17.52 -7.82 14.94
CA GLN A 711 18.47 -8.62 14.16
C GLN A 711 19.95 -8.40 14.54
N CYS A 712 20.20 -8.13 15.83
CA CYS A 712 21.56 -8.06 16.40
C CYS A 712 21.90 -9.25 17.32
N SER A 713 20.95 -10.11 17.65
CA SER A 713 21.18 -11.36 18.38
C SER A 713 20.37 -12.46 17.70
N CYS A 714 20.75 -13.71 17.94
CA CYS A 714 20.17 -14.88 17.32
C CYS A 714 19.48 -15.76 18.36
N GLY A 715 18.35 -16.32 17.95
CA GLY A 715 17.52 -17.20 18.77
C GLY A 715 16.94 -18.34 17.93
N PRO A 716 16.30 -19.34 18.57
CA PRO A 716 15.60 -20.39 17.86
C PRO A 716 14.48 -19.82 16.97
N ASP A 717 14.25 -20.43 15.82
CA ASP A 717 13.22 -20.00 14.87
C ASP A 717 11.82 -20.45 15.29
N TYR A 718 11.07 -19.55 15.94
CA TYR A 718 9.70 -19.79 16.40
C TYR A 718 8.60 -19.07 15.61
N TYR A 719 8.96 -18.37 14.52
CA TYR A 719 8.01 -17.51 13.78
C TYR A 719 8.07 -17.60 12.26
N THR A 720 9.05 -18.29 11.65
CA THR A 720 9.09 -18.44 10.19
C THR A 720 8.51 -19.77 9.70
N LEU A 721 7.73 -19.71 8.62
CA LEU A 721 7.13 -20.86 7.94
C LEU A 721 8.04 -21.28 6.78
N ASN A 722 8.96 -22.20 7.04
CA ASN A 722 9.79 -22.80 6.00
C ASN A 722 9.50 -24.31 5.93
N PRO A 723 8.99 -24.84 4.79
CA PRO A 723 8.64 -26.25 4.66
C PRO A 723 9.83 -27.22 4.81
N LYS A 724 11.08 -26.72 4.81
CA LYS A 724 12.29 -27.53 5.03
C LYS A 724 12.54 -27.88 6.49
N TYR A 725 11.95 -27.16 7.45
CA TYR A 725 12.22 -27.34 8.88
C TYR A 725 10.93 -27.60 9.64
N SER A 726 10.98 -28.49 10.64
CA SER A 726 9.82 -28.82 11.48
C SER A 726 9.67 -27.86 12.66
N ASN A 727 9.76 -26.55 12.39
CA ASN A 727 9.79 -25.47 13.39
C ASN A 727 8.63 -25.57 14.39
N GLU A 728 7.43 -25.93 13.92
CA GLU A 728 6.23 -26.00 14.77
C GLU A 728 6.36 -27.04 15.89
N SER A 729 6.82 -28.25 15.54
CA SER A 729 7.00 -29.34 16.50
C SER A 729 8.08 -29.02 17.54
N TYR A 730 9.15 -28.32 17.11
CA TYR A 730 10.23 -27.89 18.00
C TYR A 730 9.77 -26.81 18.99
N VAL A 731 8.99 -25.82 18.52
CA VAL A 731 8.44 -24.78 19.40
C VAL A 731 7.51 -25.37 20.46
N ILE A 732 6.64 -26.32 20.07
CA ILE A 732 5.77 -27.04 21.00
C ILE A 732 6.60 -27.79 22.05
N TYR A 733 7.63 -28.52 21.62
CA TYR A 733 8.57 -29.21 22.53
C TYR A 733 9.23 -28.23 23.51
N MET A 734 9.74 -27.10 23.03
CA MET A 734 10.40 -26.08 23.84
C MET A 734 9.45 -25.52 24.92
N PHE A 735 8.21 -25.18 24.56
CA PHE A 735 7.25 -24.67 25.55
C PHE A 735 6.82 -25.73 26.57
N VAL A 736 6.59 -26.98 26.14
CA VAL A 736 6.13 -28.04 27.05
C VAL A 736 7.25 -28.49 27.99
N CYS A 737 8.41 -28.86 27.43
CA CYS A 737 9.50 -29.48 28.19
C CYS A 737 10.41 -28.47 28.89
N HIS A 738 10.59 -27.27 28.31
CA HIS A 738 11.57 -26.29 28.79
C HIS A 738 10.94 -25.02 29.36
N PHE A 739 9.61 -24.93 29.44
CA PHE A 739 8.93 -23.82 30.11
C PHE A 739 7.86 -24.33 31.09
N ILE A 740 6.81 -25.00 30.60
CA ILE A 740 5.68 -25.45 31.42
C ILE A 740 6.14 -26.46 32.48
N PHE A 741 6.89 -27.49 32.11
CA PHE A 741 7.34 -28.52 33.05
C PHE A 741 8.26 -27.95 34.15
N PRO A 742 9.35 -27.20 33.84
CA PRO A 742 10.20 -26.57 34.85
C PRO A 742 9.44 -25.64 35.80
N VAL A 743 8.56 -24.78 35.27
CA VAL A 743 7.75 -23.85 36.08
C VAL A 743 6.80 -24.61 37.01
N THR A 744 6.17 -25.66 36.51
CA THR A 744 5.25 -26.50 37.31
C THR A 744 6.00 -27.20 38.45
N VAL A 745 7.16 -27.79 38.17
CA VAL A 745 8.00 -28.44 39.18
C VAL A 745 8.42 -27.43 40.24
N ILE A 746 8.97 -26.28 39.82
CA ILE A 746 9.42 -25.20 40.70
C ILE A 746 8.27 -24.72 41.62
N PHE A 747 7.11 -24.42 41.05
CA PHE A 747 5.96 -23.93 41.80
C PHE A 747 5.45 -24.97 42.79
N PHE A 748 5.37 -26.23 42.38
CA PHE A 748 4.97 -27.34 43.25
C PHE A 748 5.95 -27.55 44.41
N THR A 749 7.26 -27.62 44.13
CA THR A 749 8.30 -27.84 45.14
C THR A 749 8.34 -26.71 46.16
N TYR A 750 8.27 -25.45 45.73
CA TYR A 750 8.31 -24.32 46.65
C TYR A 750 7.00 -24.07 47.37
N GLY A 751 5.85 -24.33 46.73
CA GLY A 751 4.55 -24.30 47.40
C GLY A 751 4.53 -25.24 48.59
N ARG A 752 4.97 -26.49 48.41
CA ARG A 752 5.12 -27.47 49.49
C ARG A 752 6.16 -27.05 50.52
N LEU A 753 7.28 -26.47 50.09
CA LEU A 753 8.34 -26.01 50.99
C LEU A 753 7.89 -24.89 51.90
N VAL A 754 7.21 -23.86 51.38
CA VAL A 754 6.67 -22.77 52.19
C VAL A 754 5.59 -23.27 53.15
N CYS A 755 4.71 -24.18 52.71
CA CYS A 755 3.71 -24.80 53.59
C CYS A 755 4.36 -25.59 54.73
N THR A 756 5.40 -26.37 54.43
CA THR A 756 6.08 -27.21 55.43
C THR A 756 6.86 -26.36 56.44
N VAL A 757 7.59 -25.34 55.97
CA VAL A 757 8.31 -24.40 56.87
C VAL A 757 7.33 -23.63 57.76
N LYS A 758 6.17 -23.22 57.24
CA LYS A 758 5.12 -22.58 58.05
C LYS A 758 4.51 -23.54 59.07
N ALA A 759 4.27 -24.80 58.69
CA ALA A 759 3.75 -25.83 59.59
C ALA A 759 4.76 -26.16 60.71
N ALA A 760 6.05 -26.30 60.38
CA ALA A 760 7.11 -26.54 61.34
C ALA A 760 7.32 -25.34 62.29
N ALA A 761 7.22 -24.10 61.78
CA ALA A 761 7.25 -22.89 62.61
C ALA A 761 6.05 -22.82 63.58
N ALA A 762 4.90 -23.39 63.22
CA ALA A 762 3.74 -23.48 64.09
C ALA A 762 3.84 -24.60 65.14
N GLN A 763 4.71 -25.60 64.95
CA GLN A 763 4.89 -26.76 65.84
C GLN A 763 5.99 -26.61 66.90
N GLN A 764 6.75 -25.50 66.91
CA GLN A 764 7.64 -25.10 68.01
C GLN A 764 8.58 -26.21 68.54
N GLN A 765 9.11 -27.07 67.65
CA GLN A 765 9.88 -28.25 68.03
C GLN A 765 11.41 -28.14 67.80
N ASP A 766 11.91 -27.07 67.17
CA ASP A 766 13.34 -26.88 66.85
C ASP A 766 13.91 -25.52 67.28
N SER A 767 15.22 -25.50 67.57
CA SER A 767 15.98 -24.33 68.06
C SER A 767 15.86 -23.10 67.13
N ALA A 768 15.60 -21.92 67.71
CA ALA A 768 15.31 -20.67 66.97
C ALA A 768 16.44 -20.25 65.99
N SER A 769 17.68 -20.67 66.25
CA SER A 769 18.83 -20.42 65.38
C SER A 769 18.81 -21.26 64.09
N THR A 770 18.38 -22.52 64.17
CA THR A 770 18.31 -23.45 63.02
C THR A 770 17.21 -23.01 62.06
N GLN A 771 16.02 -22.69 62.59
CA GLN A 771 14.90 -22.19 61.78
C GLN A 771 15.23 -20.85 61.09
N LYS A 772 16.01 -19.98 61.74
CA LYS A 772 16.46 -18.71 61.16
C LYS A 772 17.38 -18.92 59.96
N ALA A 773 18.35 -19.85 60.08
CA ALA A 773 19.27 -20.17 58.99
C ALA A 773 18.54 -20.79 57.78
N GLU A 774 17.60 -21.71 58.00
CA GLU A 774 16.81 -22.32 56.93
C GLU A 774 15.86 -21.34 56.23
N ARG A 775 15.30 -20.37 56.98
CA ARG A 775 14.48 -19.29 56.43
C ARG A 775 15.29 -18.32 55.56
N GLU A 776 16.52 -17.96 55.97
CA GLU A 776 17.41 -17.10 55.18
C GLU A 776 17.78 -17.77 53.84
N VAL A 777 18.11 -19.07 53.89
CA VAL A 777 18.47 -19.87 52.71
C VAL A 777 17.27 -20.08 51.77
N THR A 778 16.11 -20.44 52.32
CA THR A 778 14.85 -20.58 51.56
C THR A 778 14.46 -19.26 50.87
N ARG A 779 14.61 -18.13 51.58
CA ARG A 779 14.34 -16.79 51.03
C ARG A 779 15.26 -16.46 49.86
N MET A 780 16.56 -16.75 49.97
CA MET A 780 17.52 -16.55 48.87
C MET A 780 17.10 -17.30 47.62
N VAL A 781 16.75 -18.57 47.78
CA VAL A 781 16.37 -19.47 46.70
C VAL A 781 15.06 -19.03 46.00
N ILE A 782 14.05 -18.61 46.77
CA ILE A 782 12.79 -18.06 46.22
C ILE A 782 13.07 -16.78 45.42
N LEU A 783 13.93 -15.90 45.92
CA LEU A 783 14.28 -14.66 45.22
C LEU A 783 15.03 -14.91 43.91
N MET A 784 15.92 -15.92 43.86
CA MET A 784 16.61 -16.32 42.62
C MET A 784 15.61 -16.81 41.57
N VAL A 785 14.65 -17.63 41.97
CA VAL A 785 13.61 -18.17 41.09
C VAL A 785 12.68 -17.06 40.57
N LEU A 786 12.24 -16.17 41.46
CA LEU A 786 11.45 -15.00 41.06
C LEU A 786 12.23 -14.10 40.10
N GLY A 787 13.52 -13.86 40.36
CA GLY A 787 14.40 -13.10 39.46
C GLY A 787 14.50 -13.73 38.07
N PHE A 788 14.63 -15.06 38.00
CA PHE A 788 14.63 -15.79 36.73
C PHE A 788 13.28 -15.69 36.00
N LEU A 789 12.16 -15.91 36.69
CA LEU A 789 10.82 -15.82 36.09
C LEU A 789 10.52 -14.41 35.60
N VAL A 790 10.87 -13.37 36.36
CA VAL A 790 10.69 -11.97 35.93
C VAL A 790 11.49 -11.69 34.65
N ALA A 791 12.73 -12.18 34.55
CA ALA A 791 13.55 -11.97 33.37
C ALA A 791 13.02 -12.72 32.13
N TRP A 792 12.58 -13.98 32.27
CA TRP A 792 12.29 -14.86 31.13
C TRP A 792 10.81 -14.95 30.72
N THR A 793 9.86 -14.68 31.63
CA THR A 793 8.42 -14.75 31.31
C THR A 793 7.99 -13.77 30.21
N PRO A 794 8.49 -12.52 30.15
CA PRO A 794 8.15 -11.61 29.06
C PRO A 794 8.55 -12.17 27.68
N TYR A 795 9.74 -12.77 27.57
CA TYR A 795 10.22 -13.37 26.34
C TYR A 795 9.37 -14.58 25.93
N ALA A 796 9.12 -15.50 26.87
CA ALA A 796 8.29 -16.68 26.63
C ALA A 796 6.85 -16.30 26.21
N SER A 797 6.28 -15.26 26.83
CA SER A 797 4.92 -14.80 26.52
C SER A 797 4.82 -14.19 25.11
N VAL A 798 5.80 -13.40 24.70
CA VAL A 798 5.86 -12.84 23.35
C VAL A 798 6.09 -13.94 22.31
N ALA A 799 7.00 -14.87 22.56
CA ALA A 799 7.22 -16.02 21.67
C ALA A 799 5.95 -16.87 21.52
N ALA A 800 5.20 -17.11 22.61
CA ALA A 800 3.93 -17.84 22.57
C ALA A 800 2.86 -17.07 21.80
N TRP A 801 2.75 -15.75 22.02
CA TRP A 801 1.79 -14.91 21.32
C TRP A 801 2.04 -14.87 19.80
N ILE A 802 3.30 -14.75 19.38
CA ILE A 802 3.70 -14.78 17.96
C ILE A 802 3.37 -16.14 17.34
N PHE A 803 3.63 -17.23 18.06
CA PHE A 803 3.32 -18.58 17.59
C PHE A 803 1.81 -18.82 17.43
N LEU A 804 0.98 -18.29 18.36
CA LEU A 804 -0.48 -18.43 18.34
C LEU A 804 -1.18 -17.50 17.33
N ASN A 805 -0.58 -16.35 17.00
CA ASN A 805 -1.16 -15.34 16.11
C ASN A 805 -0.35 -15.24 14.80
N ARG A 806 -0.27 -16.36 14.07
CA ARG A 806 0.48 -16.43 12.81
C ARG A 806 -0.05 -15.42 11.78
N GLY A 807 0.85 -14.62 11.22
CA GLY A 807 0.51 -13.58 10.23
C GLY A 807 0.14 -12.21 10.84
N ALA A 808 0.11 -12.07 12.17
CA ALA A 808 -0.07 -10.76 12.81
C ALA A 808 1.18 -9.88 12.61
N ALA A 809 0.98 -8.64 12.17
CA ALA A 809 2.07 -7.67 12.07
C ALA A 809 2.48 -7.17 13.47
N PHE A 810 3.75 -7.30 13.83
CA PHE A 810 4.32 -6.80 15.08
C PHE A 810 5.63 -6.04 14.83
N SER A 811 5.99 -5.13 15.73
CA SER A 811 7.19 -4.31 15.58
C SER A 811 8.47 -5.06 16.02
N ALA A 812 9.63 -4.71 15.46
CA ALA A 812 10.90 -5.31 15.86
C ALA A 812 11.23 -5.08 17.35
N GLN A 813 10.81 -3.94 17.90
CA GLN A 813 10.97 -3.60 19.32
C GLN A 813 10.16 -4.52 20.23
N PHE A 814 8.98 -4.95 19.78
CA PHE A 814 8.10 -5.84 20.54
C PHE A 814 8.76 -7.19 20.85
N MET A 815 9.61 -7.68 19.94
CA MET A 815 10.41 -8.90 20.13
C MET A 815 11.76 -8.62 20.81
N ALA A 816 12.43 -7.52 20.45
CA ALA A 816 13.76 -7.18 20.94
C ALA A 816 13.80 -6.90 22.45
N ILE A 817 12.86 -6.10 22.98
CA ILE A 817 12.90 -5.66 24.38
C ILE A 817 12.83 -6.86 25.35
N PRO A 818 11.86 -7.80 25.23
CA PRO A 818 11.80 -8.97 26.09
C PRO A 818 13.01 -9.91 25.92
N ALA A 819 13.49 -10.11 24.69
CA ALA A 819 14.65 -10.95 24.41
C ALA A 819 15.90 -10.44 25.13
N PHE A 820 16.18 -9.14 25.05
CA PHE A 820 17.33 -8.54 25.73
C PHE A 820 17.15 -8.43 27.24
N PHE A 821 15.92 -8.21 27.73
CA PHE A 821 15.65 -8.20 29.17
C PHE A 821 15.93 -9.55 29.82
N SER A 822 15.62 -10.66 29.15
CA SER A 822 15.88 -12.02 29.64
C SER A 822 17.38 -12.28 29.92
N LYS A 823 18.26 -11.65 29.14
CA LYS A 823 19.72 -11.74 29.28
C LYS A 823 20.22 -11.14 30.61
N THR A 824 19.47 -10.24 31.27
CA THR A 824 19.82 -9.70 32.61
C THR A 824 19.90 -10.79 33.69
N SER A 825 19.26 -11.94 33.49
CA SER A 825 19.22 -13.03 34.46
C SER A 825 20.62 -13.56 34.84
N SER A 826 21.62 -13.44 33.97
CA SER A 826 23.01 -13.85 34.23
C SER A 826 23.73 -12.98 35.29
N ILE A 827 23.13 -11.84 35.65
CA ILE A 827 23.63 -10.90 36.67
C ILE A 827 22.81 -10.98 37.95
N PHE A 828 21.48 -11.08 37.84
CA PHE A 828 20.61 -11.19 39.01
C PHE A 828 20.91 -12.43 39.84
N ASN A 829 21.09 -13.57 39.19
CA ASN A 829 21.34 -14.83 39.88
C ASN A 829 22.60 -14.75 40.74
N PRO A 830 23.73 -14.19 40.25
CA PRO A 830 24.88 -14.03 41.08
C PRO A 830 24.79 -13.03 42.23
N ILE A 831 24.21 -11.86 41.96
CA ILE A 831 24.07 -10.80 42.97
C ILE A 831 23.23 -11.30 44.15
N ILE A 832 22.15 -12.03 43.89
CA ILE A 832 21.26 -12.55 44.93
C ILE A 832 22.00 -13.54 45.84
N TYR A 833 22.82 -14.44 45.30
CA TYR A 833 23.58 -15.37 46.15
C TYR A 833 24.70 -14.65 46.92
N VAL A 834 25.42 -13.71 46.28
CA VAL A 834 26.53 -12.98 46.93
C VAL A 834 26.05 -12.20 48.13
N LEU A 835 24.91 -11.51 48.00
CA LEU A 835 24.40 -10.64 49.05
C LEU A 835 23.77 -11.43 50.20
N LEU A 836 23.11 -12.55 49.89
CA LEU A 836 22.31 -13.30 50.87
C LEU A 836 23.03 -14.49 51.50
N ASN A 837 24.10 -15.00 50.89
CA ASN A 837 24.94 -16.05 51.50
C ASN A 837 26.10 -15.43 52.27
N LYS A 838 25.94 -15.29 53.60
CA LYS A 838 26.93 -14.66 54.49
C LYS A 838 28.31 -15.34 54.42
N GLN A 839 28.34 -16.67 54.34
CA GLN A 839 29.59 -17.45 54.24
C GLN A 839 30.31 -17.17 52.91
N PHE A 840 29.55 -17.15 51.81
CA PHE A 840 30.08 -16.83 50.49
C PHE A 840 30.58 -15.38 50.44
N ARG A 841 29.80 -14.43 50.97
CA ARG A 841 30.13 -13.01 51.04
C ARG A 841 31.42 -12.76 51.82
N SER A 842 31.59 -13.40 52.97
CA SER A 842 32.80 -13.29 53.78
C SER A 842 34.03 -13.81 53.04
N CYS A 843 33.98 -15.02 52.46
CA CYS A 843 35.08 -15.56 51.65
C CYS A 843 35.39 -14.70 50.42
N MET A 844 34.38 -14.11 49.79
CA MET A 844 34.55 -13.23 48.64
C MET A 844 35.26 -11.92 49.03
N LEU A 845 34.87 -11.30 50.15
CA LEU A 845 35.54 -10.11 50.69
C LEU A 845 36.98 -10.42 51.10
N THR A 846 37.23 -11.55 51.77
CA THR A 846 38.60 -11.99 52.10
C THR A 846 39.47 -12.16 50.86
N THR A 847 38.89 -12.63 49.74
CA THR A 847 39.61 -12.80 48.47
C THR A 847 39.88 -11.47 47.78
N LEU A 848 38.93 -10.53 47.80
CA LEU A 848 39.08 -9.19 47.22
C LEU A 848 40.05 -8.29 48.00
N PHE A 849 40.17 -8.48 49.31
CA PHE A 849 41.00 -7.67 50.21
C PHE A 849 42.24 -8.41 50.73
N CYS A 850 42.83 -9.31 49.92
CA CYS A 850 44.11 -9.99 50.19
C CYS A 850 44.22 -10.60 51.60
N GLY A 851 43.16 -11.27 52.07
CA GLY A 851 43.13 -11.96 53.36
C GLY A 851 42.53 -11.17 54.52
N LYS A 852 42.17 -9.89 54.36
CA LYS A 852 41.52 -9.07 55.42
C LYS A 852 40.02 -8.95 55.16
N ASN A 853 39.16 -9.30 56.11
CA ASN A 853 37.71 -9.10 55.99
C ASN A 853 37.30 -7.78 56.67
N PRO A 854 36.89 -6.72 55.92
CA PRO A 854 36.55 -5.41 56.48
C PRO A 854 35.28 -5.40 57.34
N LEU A 855 34.48 -6.48 57.32
CA LEU A 855 33.29 -6.66 58.16
C LEU A 855 33.58 -7.41 59.47
N GLY A 856 34.83 -7.76 59.76
CA GLY A 856 35.23 -8.58 60.91
C GLY A 856 35.05 -10.09 60.67
N ASP A 857 35.85 -10.90 61.35
CA ASP A 857 35.73 -12.37 61.34
C ASP A 857 34.56 -12.83 62.21
N GLU A 858 33.32 -12.77 61.71
CA GLU A 858 32.17 -13.48 62.30
C GLU A 858 32.25 -15.02 62.10
N SER A 859 33.46 -15.59 61.98
CA SER A 859 33.66 -17.03 61.72
C SER A 859 33.99 -17.85 62.98
N SER A 860 33.96 -17.25 64.17
CA SER A 860 34.21 -17.96 65.43
C SER A 860 32.96 -18.44 66.18
N THR A 861 31.74 -18.19 65.70
CA THR A 861 30.50 -18.60 66.41
C THR A 861 29.39 -19.23 65.57
N VAL A 862 29.70 -19.76 64.38
CA VAL A 862 28.78 -20.70 63.70
C VAL A 862 29.39 -22.09 63.77
N SER A 863 28.93 -22.86 64.75
CA SER A 863 29.20 -24.28 64.89
C SER A 863 28.96 -25.00 63.56
N THR A 864 29.90 -25.87 63.23
CA THR A 864 29.73 -26.98 62.30
C THR A 864 28.42 -27.71 62.63
N SER A 865 27.37 -27.50 61.84
CA SER A 865 26.22 -28.40 61.82
C SER A 865 26.64 -29.70 61.11
N LYS A 866 27.44 -30.51 61.81
CA LYS A 866 27.34 -31.96 61.65
C LYS A 866 25.88 -32.30 61.99
N THR A 867 25.15 -32.85 61.04
CA THR A 867 23.88 -33.53 61.30
C THR A 867 24.19 -34.84 62.03
N GLU A 868 24.52 -34.74 63.32
CA GLU A 868 24.30 -35.81 64.30
C GLU A 868 22.87 -35.63 64.79
N VAL A 869 21.96 -36.43 64.22
CA VAL A 869 20.65 -36.66 64.84
C VAL A 869 20.95 -37.65 65.97
N SER A 870 20.66 -37.23 67.19
CA SER A 870 20.61 -38.07 68.37
C SER A 870 19.78 -39.33 68.09
N SER A 871 20.42 -40.48 68.28
CA SER A 871 19.80 -41.78 68.42
C SER A 871 18.64 -41.72 69.41
N VAL A 872 17.42 -41.93 68.94
CA VAL A 872 16.34 -42.38 69.81
C VAL A 872 16.22 -43.89 69.57
N SER A 873 16.41 -44.65 70.65
CA SER A 873 16.31 -46.12 70.65
C SER A 873 14.87 -46.57 70.34
N PRO A 874 14.66 -47.77 69.78
CA PRO A 874 13.33 -48.23 69.42
C PRO A 874 12.55 -48.66 70.67
N ALA A 875 11.28 -48.26 70.71
CA ALA A 875 10.21 -48.92 71.44
C ALA A 875 8.95 -48.89 70.56
#